data_AF-A0A8U0R1R7-F1
#
_entry.id   AF-A0A8U0R1R7-F1
#
_cell.length_a   1.000
_cell.length_b   1.000
_cell.length_c   1.000
_cell.angle_alpha   90.00
_cell.angle_beta   90.00
_cell.angle_gamma   90.00
#
_symmetry.space_group_name_H-M   'P 1'
#
loop_
_entity.id
_entity.type
_entity.pdbx_description
1 polymer ?
#
loop_
_entity_poly.entity_id
_entity_poly.type
_entity_poly.pdbx_seq_one_letter_code
_entity_poly.pdbx_strand_id
1 'polypeptide(L)'
;MESHGKEELKGPVLHIVVVGFHHKKGCQVEYSYPPLIPEEGHDSNNLPEEWKYLPFLALPDGAHNYQEDTVYFHLPPFSGADMKCVYGVSCYRQIEAKSLKVRLADVTRETVQKSVCVLSRVPLYGLLQAKLQLITHAYFEEKDFSQISILKELYEHMNGSLRGTALEGSQVFLGMSPRDLILHFRHKVLILFKLILLEKKVLFYVSPVNRLVEALMTVLSLFPGMIEHGLADSSHYQPKSSVSEDISLLECVSGAEEFVSVSVTDITNATLELVGEEGFGEDQTTTTSTEASQRTASPPDTSTPAGASTNLKPPSRTSPDSSESDWETLDPSVLEDVPKDSETGGLGLGVEHPETFDPEPGVPITVQPQGQSAGQGGQVAVTQGLVSGLEEDQYGLPLAIFTKGYLCLPYMALQQHHLLSDVTVRGFVAGATNILFRQQRHLSDAIVDVEEAKIQIGDPELRKLLSLTTADLRFADYLVKHVTENREDIFLDGTGWEGGDEWIRAQFGLYVHSLLSSTLQEDNEKLLADWGTPFISAWRITHNYRVWFSNKHPAMAKITPGHPFQGQYSAADLKLRFSHSVQNSERGKKIGAAVITTSRSVVQTGKAVGQSVGGVLTSAKSAMSSWFSTLAQPALLATPAASPEPQSPTEAKP
;
A
#
# COMPACT_ATOMS: atom_id res chain seq x y z
N MET A 1 16.53 35.28 18.90
CA MET A 1 17.22 33.98 18.69
C MET A 1 16.88 33.05 19.87
N GLU A 2 15.59 32.88 20.16
CA GLU A 2 15.09 32.34 21.45
C GLU A 2 13.85 31.41 21.28
N SER A 3 13.62 30.89 20.08
CA SER A 3 12.52 29.94 19.78
C SER A 3 12.85 28.51 20.19
N HIS A 4 14.05 28.01 19.83
CA HIS A 4 14.44 26.60 19.97
C HIS A 4 14.41 26.07 21.42
N GLY A 5 14.62 26.92 22.44
CA GLY A 5 14.64 26.51 23.85
C GLY A 5 13.29 26.10 24.46
N LYS A 6 12.19 26.09 23.69
CA LYS A 6 10.85 25.67 24.16
C LYS A 6 10.42 24.28 23.67
N GLU A 7 11.11 23.69 22.70
CA GLU A 7 10.72 22.38 22.15
C GLU A 7 11.31 21.20 22.95
N GLU A 8 12.57 21.32 23.39
CA GLU A 8 13.31 20.30 24.17
C GLU A 8 12.57 19.83 25.45
N LEU A 9 11.66 20.65 25.97
CA LEU A 9 10.90 20.35 27.19
C LEU A 9 9.72 19.39 26.99
N LYS A 10 9.26 19.14 25.75
CA LYS A 10 8.09 18.32 25.48
C LYS A 10 8.49 16.94 24.96
N GLY A 11 8.19 15.88 25.73
CA GLY A 11 8.39 14.50 25.31
C GLY A 11 7.58 14.09 24.07
N PRO A 12 7.83 12.89 23.51
CA PRO A 12 7.27 12.44 22.23
C PRO A 12 5.74 12.35 22.18
N VAL A 13 5.08 12.05 23.30
CA VAL A 13 3.62 11.98 23.38
C VAL A 13 3.03 13.36 23.59
N LEU A 14 2.11 13.74 22.70
CA LEU A 14 1.34 14.98 22.72
C LEU A 14 0.16 14.90 23.69
N HIS A 15 -0.66 13.85 23.55
CA HIS A 15 -1.90 13.65 24.30
C HIS A 15 -2.18 12.15 24.51
N ILE A 16 -2.77 11.82 25.65
CA ILE A 16 -3.58 10.61 25.84
C ILE A 16 -5.05 11.01 25.65
N VAL A 17 -5.81 10.26 24.87
CA VAL A 17 -7.21 10.55 24.54
C VAL A 17 -8.08 9.32 24.78
N VAL A 18 -9.23 9.46 25.43
CA VAL A 18 -10.26 8.42 25.50
C VAL A 18 -11.35 8.75 24.49
N VAL A 19 -11.71 7.77 23.66
CA VAL A 19 -12.82 7.88 22.71
C VAL A 19 -13.85 6.82 23.06
N GLY A 20 -15.13 7.19 23.14
CA GLY A 20 -16.22 6.27 23.43
C GLY A 20 -17.35 6.33 22.41
N PHE A 21 -18.13 5.25 22.31
CA PHE A 21 -19.29 5.21 21.42
C PHE A 21 -20.59 5.61 22.14
N HIS A 22 -21.11 6.81 21.86
CA HIS A 22 -22.40 7.26 22.38
C HIS A 22 -23.56 6.92 21.44
N HIS A 23 -24.55 6.20 21.95
CA HIS A 23 -25.63 5.56 21.17
C HIS A 23 -26.49 6.47 20.26
N LYS A 24 -26.51 7.80 20.48
CA LYS A 24 -27.18 8.81 19.60
C LYS A 24 -26.22 9.73 18.83
N LYS A 25 -24.93 9.72 19.14
CA LYS A 25 -23.96 10.71 18.64
C LYS A 25 -22.78 10.10 17.86
N GLY A 26 -22.61 8.77 17.93
CA GLY A 26 -21.45 8.08 17.34
C GLY A 26 -20.23 8.10 18.26
N CYS A 27 -19.04 7.96 17.68
CA CYS A 27 -17.78 8.06 18.41
C CYS A 27 -17.53 9.52 18.85
N GLN A 28 -17.13 9.73 20.10
CA GLN A 28 -16.77 11.04 20.65
C GLN A 28 -15.49 10.93 21.49
N VAL A 29 -14.67 11.98 21.53
CA VAL A 29 -13.70 12.14 22.64
C VAL A 29 -14.49 12.36 23.91
N GLU A 30 -14.10 11.65 24.97
CA GLU A 30 -14.69 11.76 26.31
C GLU A 30 -13.70 12.37 27.33
N TYR A 31 -12.39 12.25 27.07
CA TYR A 31 -11.32 12.74 27.93
C TYR A 31 -10.03 12.96 27.14
N SER A 32 -9.24 13.97 27.48
CA SER A 32 -7.90 14.21 26.93
C SER A 32 -6.89 14.77 27.95
N TYR A 33 -5.66 14.24 27.95
CA TYR A 33 -4.59 14.67 28.85
C TYR A 33 -3.22 14.77 28.14
N PRO A 34 -2.60 15.98 28.09
CA PRO A 34 -3.20 17.30 28.29
C PRO A 34 -4.43 17.55 27.39
N PRO A 35 -5.24 18.59 27.65
CA PRO A 35 -6.42 18.91 26.83
C PRO A 35 -6.06 19.09 25.35
N LEU A 36 -6.92 18.61 24.45
CA LEU A 36 -6.77 18.87 23.00
C LEU A 36 -6.94 20.37 22.69
N ILE A 37 -7.86 21.04 23.40
CA ILE A 37 -8.03 22.50 23.38
C ILE A 37 -7.71 23.00 24.80
N PRO A 38 -6.60 23.75 25.01
CA PRO A 38 -6.13 24.11 26.35
C PRO A 38 -7.12 24.87 27.23
N GLU A 39 -8.02 25.65 26.62
CA GLU A 39 -8.97 26.51 27.33
C GLU A 39 -10.23 25.78 27.83
N GLU A 40 -10.55 24.61 27.26
CA GLU A 40 -11.80 23.88 27.56
C GLU A 40 -11.64 22.76 28.61
N GLY A 41 -10.40 22.42 28.98
CA GLY A 41 -10.11 21.39 29.96
C GLY A 41 -10.20 19.95 29.43
N HIS A 42 -9.99 18.98 30.33
CA HIS A 42 -9.75 17.59 29.96
C HIS A 42 -10.98 16.86 29.40
N ASP A 43 -12.17 17.18 29.92
CA ASP A 43 -13.42 16.45 29.67
C ASP A 43 -14.25 17.08 28.52
N SER A 44 -13.62 17.92 27.68
CA SER A 44 -14.29 18.48 26.50
C SER A 44 -14.45 17.43 25.39
N ASN A 45 -15.58 17.52 24.70
CA ASN A 45 -15.90 16.70 23.52
C ASN A 45 -15.53 17.41 22.20
N ASN A 46 -15.11 18.68 22.26
CA ASN A 46 -14.80 19.48 21.08
C ASN A 46 -13.39 19.12 20.55
N LEU A 47 -13.15 19.47 19.30
CA LEU A 47 -11.92 19.14 18.57
C LEU A 47 -11.48 20.35 17.72
N PRO A 48 -10.17 20.58 17.55
CA PRO A 48 -9.65 21.38 16.45
C PRO A 48 -10.20 20.86 15.12
N GLU A 49 -10.46 21.75 14.15
CA GLU A 49 -11.19 21.39 12.94
C GLU A 49 -10.43 20.36 12.08
N GLU A 50 -9.11 20.45 12.06
CA GLU A 50 -8.22 19.52 11.36
C GLU A 50 -8.31 18.11 11.96
N TRP A 51 -8.64 17.99 13.26
CA TRP A 51 -8.72 16.74 14.00
C TRP A 51 -10.16 16.21 14.17
N LYS A 52 -11.15 16.79 13.48
CA LYS A 52 -12.58 16.38 13.54
C LYS A 52 -12.86 14.89 13.26
N TYR A 53 -11.93 14.18 12.61
CA TYR A 53 -12.03 12.75 12.33
C TYR A 53 -11.41 11.83 13.40
N LEU A 54 -10.71 12.36 14.40
CA LEU A 54 -10.05 11.62 15.48
C LEU A 54 -10.96 10.55 16.14
N PRO A 55 -12.25 10.81 16.48
CA PRO A 55 -13.09 9.80 17.11
C PRO A 55 -13.34 8.56 16.25
N PHE A 56 -13.43 8.73 14.93
CA PHE A 56 -13.69 7.64 13.98
C PHE A 56 -12.41 6.89 13.59
N LEU A 57 -11.26 7.56 13.65
CA LEU A 57 -9.95 6.94 13.52
C LEU A 57 -9.57 6.11 14.75
N ALA A 58 -9.90 6.60 15.95
CA ALA A 58 -9.60 5.93 17.21
C ALA A 58 -10.57 4.78 17.57
N LEU A 59 -11.82 4.84 17.09
CA LEU A 59 -12.81 3.75 17.10
C LEU A 59 -13.28 3.40 15.67
N PRO A 60 -12.54 2.53 14.96
CA PRO A 60 -12.79 2.17 13.56
C PRO A 60 -14.17 1.59 13.21
N ASP A 61 -14.54 1.75 11.94
CA ASP A 61 -15.65 1.05 11.31
C ASP A 61 -15.52 -0.47 11.49
N GLY A 62 -16.56 -1.07 12.10
CA GLY A 62 -16.61 -2.50 12.39
C GLY A 62 -15.97 -2.93 13.71
N ALA A 63 -15.38 -2.02 14.49
CA ALA A 63 -14.71 -2.33 15.76
C ALA A 63 -15.61 -3.05 16.80
N HIS A 64 -16.93 -2.87 16.73
CA HIS A 64 -17.92 -3.57 17.56
C HIS A 64 -17.99 -5.10 17.32
N ASN A 65 -17.35 -5.63 16.26
CA ASN A 65 -17.27 -7.06 15.99
C ASN A 65 -16.09 -7.75 16.71
N TYR A 66 -15.24 -6.98 17.38
CA TYR A 66 -14.02 -7.46 18.04
C TYR A 66 -14.06 -7.11 19.53
N GLN A 67 -13.64 -8.05 20.39
CA GLN A 67 -13.58 -7.84 21.83
C GLN A 67 -12.53 -6.79 22.20
N GLU A 68 -11.41 -6.79 21.50
CA GLU A 68 -10.38 -5.74 21.50
C GLU A 68 -9.57 -5.80 20.19
N ASP A 69 -8.90 -4.69 19.84
CA ASP A 69 -8.01 -4.58 18.68
C ASP A 69 -7.10 -3.33 18.84
N THR A 70 -6.21 -3.07 17.88
CA THR A 70 -5.41 -1.83 17.83
C THR A 70 -5.31 -1.26 16.42
N VAL A 71 -5.40 0.07 16.31
CA VAL A 71 -5.32 0.82 15.05
C VAL A 71 -4.24 1.89 15.10
N TYR A 72 -3.54 2.07 13.97
CA TYR A 72 -2.67 3.21 13.70
C TYR A 72 -3.35 4.18 12.74
N PHE A 73 -3.17 5.47 12.93
CA PHE A 73 -3.67 6.50 12.01
C PHE A 73 -2.79 7.75 12.04
N HIS A 74 -2.97 8.63 11.06
CA HIS A 74 -2.29 9.93 11.01
C HIS A 74 -3.32 11.05 11.14
N LEU A 75 -2.94 12.14 11.80
CA LEU A 75 -3.67 13.40 11.85
C LEU A 75 -2.89 14.49 11.10
N PRO A 76 -3.58 15.40 10.38
CA PRO A 76 -2.95 16.60 9.83
C PRO A 76 -2.34 17.48 10.93
N PRO A 77 -1.33 18.29 10.62
CA PRO A 77 -0.84 19.32 11.54
C PRO A 77 -1.87 20.44 11.74
N PHE A 78 -1.70 21.24 12.79
CA PHE A 78 -2.51 22.44 13.01
C PHE A 78 -2.15 23.57 12.06
N SER A 79 -3.15 24.29 11.59
CA SER A 79 -3.00 25.46 10.72
C SER A 79 -2.21 26.57 11.43
N GLY A 80 -1.11 27.02 10.83
CA GLY A 80 -0.30 28.13 11.36
C GLY A 80 0.77 27.76 12.40
N ALA A 81 1.10 26.47 12.57
CA ALA A 81 2.23 26.02 13.37
C ALA A 81 3.20 25.15 12.54
N ASP A 82 4.50 25.16 12.87
CA ASP A 82 5.54 24.28 12.28
C ASP A 82 5.39 22.79 12.70
N MET A 83 4.17 22.33 12.98
CA MET A 83 3.93 20.91 13.27
C MET A 83 4.03 20.07 11.99
N LYS A 84 4.74 18.95 12.13
CA LYS A 84 4.69 17.81 11.21
C LYS A 84 3.45 16.94 11.50
N CYS A 85 3.23 15.91 10.69
CA CYS A 85 2.24 14.85 10.88
C CYS A 85 2.21 14.33 12.33
N VAL A 86 1.00 14.14 12.87
CA VAL A 86 0.80 13.57 14.22
C VAL A 86 0.36 12.11 14.12
N TYR A 87 1.09 11.23 14.80
CA TYR A 87 0.93 9.78 14.72
C TYR A 87 0.03 9.29 15.86
N GLY A 88 -1.11 8.70 15.50
CA GLY A 88 -2.08 8.13 16.42
C GLY A 88 -1.93 6.61 16.55
N VAL A 89 -1.93 6.11 17.78
CA VAL A 89 -2.10 4.68 18.10
C VAL A 89 -3.28 4.56 19.06
N SER A 90 -4.27 3.72 18.76
CA SER A 90 -5.48 3.56 19.57
C SER A 90 -5.78 2.09 19.81
N CYS A 91 -5.82 1.68 21.09
CA CYS A 91 -6.24 0.36 21.51
C CYS A 91 -7.71 0.45 21.97
N TYR A 92 -8.60 -0.34 21.39
CA TYR A 92 -10.01 -0.37 21.78
C TYR A 92 -10.42 -1.70 22.39
N ARG A 93 -11.41 -1.68 23.30
CA ARG A 93 -11.96 -2.86 23.97
C ARG A 93 -13.46 -2.68 24.21
N GLN A 94 -14.17 -3.79 24.32
CA GLN A 94 -15.58 -3.85 24.73
C GLN A 94 -15.73 -4.41 26.14
N ILE A 95 -16.75 -3.95 26.85
CA ILE A 95 -17.12 -4.46 28.17
C ILE A 95 -18.64 -4.50 28.32
N GLU A 96 -19.17 -5.53 29.00
CA GLU A 96 -20.59 -5.62 29.28
C GLU A 96 -21.02 -4.53 30.29
N ALA A 97 -22.05 -3.74 29.99
CA ALA A 97 -22.54 -2.65 30.83
C ALA A 97 -23.04 -3.11 32.22
N LYS A 98 -23.22 -4.43 32.41
CA LYS A 98 -23.59 -5.09 33.67
C LYS A 98 -22.40 -5.37 34.61
N SER A 99 -21.16 -5.29 34.12
CA SER A 99 -19.94 -5.52 34.93
C SER A 99 -19.26 -4.23 35.39
N LEU A 100 -19.78 -3.07 35.00
CA LEU A 100 -19.30 -1.76 35.45
C LEU A 100 -19.64 -1.52 36.93
N LYS A 101 -18.68 -1.01 37.70
CA LYS A 101 -18.88 -0.49 39.07
C LYS A 101 -19.77 0.76 39.04
N VAL A 102 -19.56 1.62 38.05
CA VAL A 102 -20.28 2.88 37.83
C VAL A 102 -20.90 2.88 36.44
N ARG A 103 -22.24 2.94 36.38
CA ARG A 103 -23.00 3.01 35.11
C ARG A 103 -23.63 4.39 34.98
N LEU A 104 -23.10 5.19 34.04
CA LEU A 104 -23.64 6.51 33.69
C LEU A 104 -24.96 6.40 32.91
N ALA A 105 -25.77 7.46 32.94
CA ALA A 105 -27.14 7.45 32.43
C ALA A 105 -27.26 7.35 30.89
N ASP A 106 -26.17 7.61 30.16
CA ASP A 106 -26.03 7.48 28.72
C ASP A 106 -25.66 6.06 28.26
N VAL A 107 -25.22 5.20 29.21
CA VAL A 107 -24.94 3.77 29.00
C VAL A 107 -26.26 2.98 28.86
N THR A 108 -26.90 3.13 27.71
CA THR A 108 -28.19 2.50 27.38
C THR A 108 -28.06 1.11 26.73
N ARG A 109 -26.88 0.77 26.20
CA ARG A 109 -26.59 -0.52 25.53
C ARG A 109 -26.16 -1.61 26.50
N GLU A 110 -26.13 -2.85 26.01
CA GLU A 110 -25.64 -4.03 26.73
C GLU A 110 -24.10 -4.06 26.81
N THR A 111 -23.41 -3.51 25.82
CA THR A 111 -21.95 -3.29 25.83
C THR A 111 -21.60 -1.81 25.80
N VAL A 112 -20.48 -1.48 26.43
CA VAL A 112 -19.76 -0.21 26.30
C VAL A 112 -18.50 -0.47 25.50
N GLN A 113 -18.23 0.39 24.53
CA GLN A 113 -17.04 0.35 23.68
C GLN A 113 -16.31 1.68 23.84
N LYS A 114 -15.01 1.60 24.20
CA LYS A 114 -14.11 2.74 24.29
C LYS A 114 -12.72 2.37 23.76
N SER A 115 -11.92 3.37 23.44
CA SER A 115 -10.48 3.24 23.20
C SER A 115 -9.69 4.15 24.12
N VAL A 116 -8.44 3.76 24.37
CA VAL A 116 -7.40 4.69 24.84
C VAL A 116 -6.43 4.88 23.68
N CYS A 117 -6.13 6.14 23.38
CA CYS A 117 -5.32 6.56 22.24
C CYS A 117 -4.14 7.42 22.70
N VAL A 118 -2.99 7.23 22.05
CA VAL A 118 -1.80 8.07 22.16
C VAL A 118 -1.66 8.86 20.86
N LEU A 119 -1.55 10.19 20.99
CA LEU A 119 -1.11 11.07 19.90
C LEU A 119 0.37 11.41 20.12
N SER A 120 1.19 11.24 19.08
CA SER A 120 2.65 11.29 19.16
C SER A 120 3.27 12.18 18.08
N ARG A 121 4.38 12.87 18.39
CA ARG A 121 5.24 13.54 17.39
C ARG A 121 6.13 12.56 16.61
N VAL A 122 6.27 11.33 17.09
CA VAL A 122 7.18 10.32 16.52
C VAL A 122 6.47 9.00 16.20
N PRO A 123 6.80 8.35 15.07
CA PRO A 123 6.11 7.16 14.54
C PRO A 123 6.49 5.84 15.24
N LEU A 124 6.49 5.81 16.57
CA LEU A 124 6.88 4.65 17.40
C LEU A 124 5.74 3.61 17.56
N TYR A 125 5.06 3.24 16.47
CA TYR A 125 3.75 2.56 16.49
C TYR A 125 3.69 1.31 17.39
N GLY A 126 4.53 0.30 17.15
CA GLY A 126 4.51 -0.95 17.91
C GLY A 126 4.94 -0.81 19.37
N LEU A 127 5.87 0.11 19.65
CA LEU A 127 6.33 0.40 21.02
C LEU A 127 5.26 1.14 21.84
N LEU A 128 4.47 1.99 21.17
CA LEU A 128 3.27 2.58 21.75
C LEU A 128 2.16 1.54 21.92
N GLN A 129 1.88 0.70 20.90
CA GLN A 129 0.91 -0.41 20.97
C GLN A 129 1.17 -1.32 22.17
N ALA A 130 2.40 -1.81 22.34
CA ALA A 130 2.77 -2.72 23.43
C ALA A 130 2.53 -2.10 24.82
N LYS A 131 2.86 -0.82 25.02
CA LYS A 131 2.59 -0.10 26.29
C LYS A 131 1.11 0.20 26.47
N LEU A 132 0.41 0.58 25.40
CA LEU A 132 -0.99 1.02 25.41
C LEU A 132 -1.97 -0.13 25.60
N GLN A 133 -1.70 -1.32 25.06
CA GLN A 133 -2.54 -2.51 25.25
C GLN A 133 -2.63 -2.92 26.73
N LEU A 134 -1.50 -3.01 27.45
CA LEU A 134 -1.48 -3.32 28.88
C LEU A 134 -2.30 -2.31 29.71
N ILE A 135 -2.16 -1.02 29.40
CA ILE A 135 -2.79 0.06 30.18
C ILE A 135 -4.27 0.22 29.82
N THR A 136 -4.65 -0.02 28.57
CA THR A 136 -6.05 -0.13 28.15
C THR A 136 -6.74 -1.30 28.86
N HIS A 137 -6.06 -2.46 28.96
CA HIS A 137 -6.57 -3.59 29.72
C HIS A 137 -6.81 -3.24 31.20
N ALA A 138 -5.84 -2.60 31.86
CA ALA A 138 -5.98 -2.16 33.25
C ALA A 138 -7.12 -1.13 33.44
N TYR A 139 -7.22 -0.13 32.58
CA TYR A 139 -8.30 0.87 32.59
C TYR A 139 -9.70 0.25 32.43
N PHE A 140 -9.82 -0.81 31.62
CA PHE A 140 -11.07 -1.56 31.50
C PHE A 140 -11.35 -2.48 32.71
N GLU A 141 -10.33 -3.11 33.30
CA GLU A 141 -10.52 -3.96 34.49
C GLU A 141 -10.90 -3.17 35.74
N GLU A 142 -10.57 -1.88 35.81
CA GLU A 142 -11.07 -0.98 36.85
C GLU A 142 -12.58 -0.79 36.83
N LYS A 143 -13.28 -1.02 35.70
CA LYS A 143 -14.76 -1.04 35.61
C LYS A 143 -15.46 0.25 36.08
N ASP A 144 -14.70 1.33 36.26
CA ASP A 144 -15.14 2.69 36.60
C ASP A 144 -14.34 3.67 35.74
N PHE A 145 -14.95 4.10 34.63
CA PHE A 145 -14.29 4.97 33.66
C PHE A 145 -14.09 6.42 34.14
N SER A 146 -14.54 6.77 35.36
CA SER A 146 -14.18 8.05 36.01
C SER A 146 -12.75 8.06 36.58
N GLN A 147 -12.11 6.89 36.71
CA GLN A 147 -10.75 6.76 37.26
C GLN A 147 -9.67 7.08 36.20
N ILE A 148 -9.49 8.37 35.92
CA ILE A 148 -8.56 8.90 34.91
C ILE A 148 -7.08 8.97 35.36
N SER A 149 -6.73 8.58 36.59
CA SER A 149 -5.36 8.67 37.12
C SER A 149 -4.35 7.89 36.29
N ILE A 150 -4.69 6.63 35.97
CA ILE A 150 -3.87 5.73 35.15
C ILE A 150 -3.53 6.31 33.77
N LEU A 151 -4.38 7.19 33.23
CA LEU A 151 -4.17 7.86 31.94
C LEU A 151 -3.18 9.04 32.05
N LYS A 152 -3.10 9.69 33.21
CA LYS A 152 -2.09 10.72 33.52
C LYS A 152 -0.73 10.09 33.78
N GLU A 153 -0.72 9.03 34.58
CA GLU A 153 0.46 8.18 34.81
C GLU A 153 1.00 7.60 33.49
N LEU A 154 0.13 7.21 32.56
CA LEU A 154 0.52 6.77 31.21
C LEU A 154 1.26 7.85 30.42
N TYR A 155 0.72 9.08 30.37
CA TYR A 155 1.34 10.21 29.69
C TYR A 155 2.73 10.52 30.26
N GLU A 156 2.83 10.57 31.58
CA GLU A 156 4.08 10.89 32.29
C GLU A 156 5.10 9.76 32.14
N HIS A 157 4.68 8.51 32.25
CA HIS A 157 5.55 7.34 32.02
C HIS A 157 6.02 7.26 30.55
N MET A 158 5.17 7.52 29.55
CA MET A 158 5.61 7.56 28.15
C MET A 158 6.60 8.70 27.90
N ASN A 159 6.32 9.91 28.39
CA ASN A 159 7.20 11.09 28.21
C ASN A 159 8.45 11.10 29.11
N GLY A 160 8.55 10.18 30.06
CA GLY A 160 9.78 9.81 30.76
C GLY A 160 10.55 8.71 30.02
N SER A 161 9.90 7.58 29.70
CA SER A 161 10.54 6.36 29.19
C SER A 161 10.84 6.35 27.69
N LEU A 162 10.28 7.26 26.90
CA LEU A 162 10.56 7.42 25.46
C LEU A 162 11.39 8.69 25.17
N ARG A 163 11.83 9.42 26.21
CA ARG A 163 12.65 10.62 26.04
C ARG A 163 14.06 10.22 25.64
N GLY A 164 14.53 10.73 24.49
CA GLY A 164 15.83 10.32 23.94
C GLY A 164 15.82 8.94 23.28
N THR A 165 14.65 8.32 23.07
CA THR A 165 14.52 7.24 22.07
C THR A 165 14.73 7.87 20.70
N ALA A 166 15.94 7.75 20.16
CA ALA A 166 16.21 8.09 18.77
C ALA A 166 15.35 7.23 17.84
N LEU A 167 15.03 7.76 16.67
CA LEU A 167 14.41 7.00 15.57
C LEU A 167 15.44 6.03 14.92
N GLU A 168 16.72 6.27 15.18
CA GLU A 168 17.85 5.38 14.90
C GLU A 168 17.74 4.06 15.70
N GLY A 169 17.14 3.02 15.11
CA GLY A 169 17.22 1.64 15.62
C GLY A 169 15.96 0.80 15.45
N SER A 170 16.08 -0.53 15.61
CA SER A 170 15.01 -1.49 15.29
C SER A 170 13.73 -1.38 16.12
N GLN A 171 13.73 -0.58 17.20
CA GLN A 171 12.55 -0.28 18.01
C GLN A 171 11.44 0.46 17.23
N VAL A 172 11.80 1.25 16.21
CA VAL A 172 10.82 1.94 15.34
C VAL A 172 10.02 0.96 14.47
N PHE A 173 10.62 -0.19 14.17
CA PHE A 173 10.03 -1.25 13.35
C PHE A 173 9.31 -2.35 14.16
N LEU A 174 9.13 -2.17 15.47
CA LEU A 174 8.41 -3.14 16.30
C LEU A 174 6.98 -3.34 15.77
N GLY A 175 6.56 -4.59 15.59
CA GLY A 175 5.27 -4.94 14.96
C GLY A 175 5.25 -4.83 13.43
N MET A 176 6.38 -4.58 12.76
CA MET A 176 6.48 -4.56 11.29
C MET A 176 7.39 -5.69 10.81
N SER A 177 6.81 -6.76 10.24
CA SER A 177 7.49 -8.00 9.82
C SER A 177 7.56 -8.14 8.29
N PRO A 178 8.57 -7.54 7.61
CA PRO A 178 8.91 -7.84 6.23
C PRO A 178 8.99 -9.34 5.91
N ARG A 179 9.39 -10.17 6.88
CA ARG A 179 9.48 -11.62 6.74
C ARG A 179 8.11 -12.24 6.50
N ASP A 180 7.12 -11.93 7.33
CA ASP A 180 5.77 -12.48 7.17
C ASP A 180 5.04 -11.86 5.98
N LEU A 181 5.34 -10.59 5.65
CA LEU A 181 4.89 -9.96 4.40
C LEU A 181 5.42 -10.71 3.16
N ILE A 182 6.70 -11.09 3.15
CA ILE A 182 7.31 -11.87 2.06
C ILE A 182 6.76 -13.31 2.00
N LEU A 183 6.50 -13.97 3.14
CA LEU A 183 5.83 -15.28 3.16
C LEU A 183 4.45 -15.23 2.50
N HIS A 184 3.68 -14.18 2.78
CA HIS A 184 2.29 -14.04 2.38
C HIS A 184 2.12 -13.51 0.94
N PHE A 185 2.77 -12.39 0.60
CA PHE A 185 2.66 -11.76 -0.73
C PHE A 185 3.70 -12.25 -1.75
N ARG A 186 4.83 -12.81 -1.31
CA ARG A 186 5.94 -13.26 -2.17
C ARG A 186 6.40 -12.14 -3.13
N HIS A 187 6.58 -12.45 -4.41
CA HIS A 187 6.92 -11.47 -5.46
C HIS A 187 5.99 -10.27 -5.54
N LYS A 188 4.75 -10.35 -5.05
CA LYS A 188 3.81 -9.24 -5.07
C LYS A 188 4.21 -8.10 -4.13
N VAL A 189 5.08 -8.34 -3.14
CA VAL A 189 5.68 -7.26 -2.33
C VAL A 189 6.38 -6.24 -3.23
N LEU A 190 7.10 -6.69 -4.27
CA LEU A 190 7.78 -5.80 -5.21
C LEU A 190 6.79 -5.03 -6.11
N ILE A 191 5.60 -5.59 -6.38
CA ILE A 191 4.52 -4.90 -7.09
C ILE A 191 3.92 -3.79 -6.20
N LEU A 192 3.73 -4.04 -4.90
CA LEU A 192 3.32 -3.01 -3.93
C LEU A 192 4.38 -1.91 -3.81
N PHE A 193 5.65 -2.28 -3.77
CA PHE A 193 6.77 -1.35 -3.72
C PHE A 193 6.81 -0.44 -4.97
N LYS A 194 6.73 -1.02 -6.17
CA LYS A 194 6.67 -0.25 -7.43
C LYS A 194 5.40 0.59 -7.57
N LEU A 195 4.24 0.14 -7.06
CA LEU A 195 3.01 0.94 -7.00
C LEU A 195 3.19 2.24 -6.19
N ILE A 196 3.89 2.16 -5.06
CA ILE A 196 4.11 3.29 -4.14
C ILE A 196 5.21 4.21 -4.67
N LEU A 197 6.27 3.69 -5.30
CA LEU A 197 7.25 4.50 -6.06
C LEU A 197 6.60 5.31 -7.19
N LEU A 198 5.59 4.75 -7.86
CA LEU A 198 4.79 5.41 -8.90
C LEU A 198 3.70 6.35 -8.35
N GLU A 199 3.64 6.54 -7.03
CA GLU A 199 2.75 7.50 -6.35
C GLU A 199 1.26 7.32 -6.70
N LYS A 200 0.83 6.06 -6.77
CA LYS A 200 -0.54 5.67 -7.18
C LYS A 200 -1.53 5.67 -6.02
N LYS A 201 -2.82 5.77 -6.34
CA LYS A 201 -3.93 5.64 -5.38
C LYS A 201 -4.09 4.17 -4.98
N VAL A 202 -3.41 3.74 -3.92
CA VAL A 202 -3.40 2.36 -3.41
C VAL A 202 -4.27 2.23 -2.16
N LEU A 203 -5.27 1.36 -2.22
CA LEU A 203 -6.16 1.04 -1.10
C LEU A 203 -5.90 -0.38 -0.58
N PHE A 204 -5.46 -0.52 0.67
CA PHE A 204 -5.35 -1.78 1.40
C PHE A 204 -6.68 -2.15 2.08
N TYR A 205 -7.04 -3.43 2.06
CA TYR A 205 -8.30 -3.93 2.64
C TYR A 205 -8.11 -5.27 3.37
N VAL A 206 -8.46 -5.29 4.66
CA VAL A 206 -8.73 -6.47 5.52
C VAL A 206 -9.40 -6.02 6.82
N SER A 207 -9.98 -6.95 7.57
CA SER A 207 -10.45 -6.79 8.95
C SER A 207 -10.10 -8.08 9.71
N PRO A 208 -9.59 -8.08 10.97
CA PRO A 208 -9.40 -6.96 11.92
C PRO A 208 -8.47 -5.82 11.46
N VAL A 209 -8.52 -4.70 12.18
CA VAL A 209 -7.84 -3.46 11.78
C VAL A 209 -6.34 -3.47 12.09
N ASN A 210 -5.91 -4.18 13.14
CA ASN A 210 -4.48 -4.37 13.43
C ASN A 210 -3.73 -4.97 12.23
N ARG A 211 -4.24 -6.07 11.66
CA ARG A 211 -3.64 -6.74 10.48
C ARG A 211 -3.58 -5.84 9.23
N LEU A 212 -4.49 -4.89 9.11
CA LEU A 212 -4.50 -3.90 8.03
C LEU A 212 -3.37 -2.88 8.21
N VAL A 213 -3.25 -2.28 9.40
CA VAL A 213 -2.24 -1.26 9.67
C VAL A 213 -0.83 -1.83 9.74
N GLU A 214 -0.65 -3.01 10.34
CA GLU A 214 0.64 -3.70 10.37
C GLU A 214 1.12 -4.06 8.97
N ALA A 215 0.26 -4.60 8.09
CA ALA A 215 0.63 -4.91 6.72
C ALA A 215 1.01 -3.65 5.91
N LEU A 216 0.23 -2.56 6.03
CA LEU A 216 0.50 -1.30 5.34
C LEU A 216 1.82 -0.68 5.82
N MET A 217 2.01 -0.52 7.13
CA MET A 217 3.25 0.05 7.70
C MET A 217 4.46 -0.85 7.40
N THR A 218 4.30 -2.18 7.37
CA THR A 218 5.36 -3.10 6.98
C THR A 218 5.83 -2.86 5.54
N VAL A 219 4.92 -2.66 4.58
CA VAL A 219 5.28 -2.31 3.20
C VAL A 219 6.05 -0.99 3.15
N LEU A 220 5.65 0.01 3.93
CA LEU A 220 6.36 1.30 4.01
C LEU A 220 7.75 1.15 4.65
N SER A 221 7.93 0.22 5.58
CA SER A 221 9.22 -0.06 6.22
C SER A 221 10.26 -0.74 5.32
N LEU A 222 9.92 -1.04 4.05
CA LEU A 222 10.85 -1.49 3.02
C LEU A 222 11.58 -0.31 2.34
N PHE A 223 11.06 0.91 2.48
CA PHE A 223 11.69 2.12 1.96
C PHE A 223 12.66 2.67 3.01
N PRO A 224 13.97 2.84 2.73
CA PRO A 224 14.92 3.30 3.74
C PRO A 224 14.58 4.68 4.31
N GLY A 225 14.67 4.85 5.64
CA GLY A 225 14.36 6.10 6.34
C GLY A 225 12.88 6.48 6.34
N MET A 226 11.99 5.69 5.75
CA MET A 226 10.61 6.09 5.46
C MET A 226 9.73 6.15 6.70
N ILE A 227 9.85 5.17 7.60
CA ILE A 227 9.09 5.18 8.87
C ILE A 227 9.67 6.26 9.77
N GLU A 228 10.99 6.39 9.76
CA GLU A 228 11.79 7.23 10.65
C GLU A 228 11.58 8.71 10.37
N HIS A 229 11.79 9.14 9.11
CA HIS A 229 11.81 10.54 8.70
C HIS A 229 10.83 10.85 7.54
N GLY A 230 10.43 9.85 6.75
CA GLY A 230 9.69 10.04 5.49
C GLY A 230 8.19 10.35 5.64
N LEU A 231 7.60 10.13 6.82
CA LEU A 231 6.17 10.36 7.08
C LEU A 231 5.83 11.77 7.60
N ALA A 232 6.81 12.66 7.71
CA ALA A 232 6.66 14.01 8.28
C ALA A 232 5.52 14.84 7.67
N ASP A 233 5.31 14.76 6.35
CA ASP A 233 4.27 15.49 5.61
C ASP A 233 3.04 14.60 5.28
N SER A 234 3.01 13.35 5.74
CA SER A 234 2.15 12.31 5.15
C SER A 234 0.64 12.45 5.39
N SER A 235 0.23 13.36 6.28
CA SER A 235 -1.16 13.76 6.52
C SER A 235 -1.49 15.16 6.00
N HIS A 236 -0.55 15.86 5.36
CA HIS A 236 -0.70 17.26 4.97
C HIS A 236 -1.52 17.37 3.66
N TYR A 237 -2.78 17.76 3.81
CA TYR A 237 -3.65 18.23 2.72
C TYR A 237 -4.32 19.53 3.17
N GLN A 238 -4.52 20.45 2.22
CA GLN A 238 -5.32 21.66 2.43
C GLN A 238 -6.65 21.48 1.69
N PRO A 239 -7.79 21.33 2.39
CA PRO A 239 -9.10 21.35 1.76
C PRO A 239 -9.30 22.70 1.06
N LYS A 240 -9.94 22.71 -0.11
CA LYS A 240 -10.45 23.97 -0.68
C LYS A 240 -11.64 24.42 0.15
N SER A 241 -11.45 25.43 0.99
CA SER A 241 -12.54 26.11 1.70
C SER A 241 -13.58 26.63 0.69
N SER A 242 -14.86 26.46 1.01
CA SER A 242 -15.96 26.76 0.11
C SER A 242 -16.34 28.23 0.18
N VAL A 243 -15.70 29.06 -0.65
CA VAL A 243 -16.03 30.48 -0.92
C VAL A 243 -15.64 31.47 0.20
N SER A 244 -15.00 32.56 -0.23
CA SER A 244 -14.76 33.81 0.53
C SER A 244 -13.82 33.74 1.74
N GLU A 245 -12.53 33.95 1.49
CA GLU A 245 -11.82 35.08 2.11
C GLU A 245 -10.84 35.68 1.08
N ASP A 246 -10.47 36.95 1.26
CA ASP A 246 -9.85 37.76 0.20
C ASP A 246 -8.42 37.35 -0.17
N ILE A 247 -8.02 37.69 -1.41
CA ILE A 247 -6.64 37.53 -1.88
C ILE A 247 -5.75 38.56 -1.17
N SER A 248 -5.18 38.16 -0.02
CA SER A 248 -4.11 38.90 0.64
C SER A 248 -2.82 38.83 -0.19
N LEU A 249 -2.68 39.76 -1.13
CA LEU A 249 -1.40 40.08 -1.75
C LEU A 249 -0.44 40.62 -0.69
N LEU A 250 0.87 40.45 -0.94
CA LEU A 250 2.00 40.63 0.00
C LEU A 250 2.16 39.42 0.96
N GLU A 251 3.36 38.91 1.25
CA GLU A 251 4.70 39.41 0.89
C GLU A 251 5.75 38.27 0.81
N CYS A 252 6.32 38.01 -0.37
CA CYS A 252 7.62 37.30 -0.50
C CYS A 252 8.26 37.47 -1.89
N VAL A 253 8.59 38.71 -2.27
CA VAL A 253 9.53 38.98 -3.38
C VAL A 253 10.49 40.09 -2.94
N SER A 254 11.73 39.72 -2.64
CA SER A 254 12.81 40.66 -2.30
C SER A 254 14.02 40.35 -3.19
N GLY A 255 14.12 41.07 -4.30
CA GLY A 255 15.16 40.86 -5.33
C GLY A 255 14.89 41.72 -6.57
N ALA A 256 15.14 43.02 -6.47
CA ALA A 256 15.09 43.95 -7.59
C ALA A 256 16.38 43.85 -8.45
N GLU A 257 16.49 44.32 -9.70
CA GLU A 257 15.62 45.16 -10.56
C GLU A 257 15.38 44.40 -11.91
N GLU A 258 14.82 44.88 -13.03
CA GLU A 258 14.62 46.23 -13.58
C GLU A 258 13.57 46.20 -14.74
N PHE A 259 13.26 47.36 -15.34
CA PHE A 259 12.59 47.62 -16.63
C PHE A 259 11.05 47.48 -16.82
N VAL A 260 10.40 48.66 -16.67
CA VAL A 260 9.46 49.30 -17.63
C VAL A 260 8.18 48.54 -18.06
N SER A 261 7.06 49.07 -17.59
CA SER A 261 5.73 48.89 -18.20
C SER A 261 5.53 49.75 -19.46
N VAL A 262 4.89 49.19 -20.49
CA VAL A 262 4.30 49.96 -21.61
C VAL A 262 2.80 49.67 -21.65
N SER A 263 1.98 50.70 -21.49
CA SER A 263 0.52 50.64 -21.55
C SER A 263 -0.01 51.32 -22.82
N VAL A 264 -0.98 50.69 -23.48
CA VAL A 264 -1.82 51.30 -24.51
C VAL A 264 -3.25 50.76 -24.33
N THR A 265 -4.25 51.64 -24.33
CA THR A 265 -5.66 51.31 -24.11
C THR A 265 -6.44 51.15 -25.43
N ASP A 266 -7.52 50.38 -25.35
CA ASP A 266 -8.79 50.42 -26.09
C ASP A 266 -8.86 51.04 -27.50
N ILE A 267 -9.38 50.24 -28.45
CA ILE A 267 -10.03 50.73 -29.67
C ILE A 267 -11.39 50.05 -29.82
N THR A 268 -12.45 50.84 -29.95
CA THR A 268 -13.84 50.41 -30.15
C THR A 268 -14.27 50.47 -31.63
N ASN A 269 -15.28 49.66 -32.01
CA ASN A 269 -16.21 49.75 -33.17
C ASN A 269 -16.37 48.38 -33.88
N ALA A 270 -17.52 47.98 -34.43
CA ALA A 270 -18.92 48.48 -34.36
C ALA A 270 -19.87 47.40 -34.96
N THR A 271 -21.14 47.75 -35.28
CA THR A 271 -22.01 47.08 -36.31
C THR A 271 -22.67 45.75 -35.86
N LEU A 272 -24.00 45.50 -35.92
CA LEU A 272 -25.23 46.23 -36.33
C LEU A 272 -26.48 45.59 -35.65
N GLU A 273 -27.53 46.40 -35.40
CA GLU A 273 -29.00 46.21 -35.63
C GLU A 273 -29.73 44.83 -35.48
N LEU A 274 -31.04 44.71 -35.13
CA LEU A 274 -32.12 45.65 -34.70
C LEU A 274 -33.33 44.87 -34.07
N VAL A 275 -34.11 45.58 -33.22
CA VAL A 275 -35.58 45.46 -32.95
C VAL A 275 -36.19 44.14 -32.43
N GLY A 276 -37.03 44.26 -31.38
CA GLY A 276 -37.86 43.17 -30.85
C GLY A 276 -38.68 43.49 -29.58
N GLU A 277 -39.24 44.70 -29.45
CA GLU A 277 -40.24 45.05 -28.42
C GLU A 277 -41.59 44.34 -28.73
N GLU A 278 -42.59 44.15 -27.87
CA GLU A 278 -43.03 44.71 -26.57
C GLU A 278 -43.59 43.53 -25.69
N GLY A 279 -43.99 43.62 -24.41
CA GLY A 279 -44.01 44.70 -23.42
C GLY A 279 -45.14 44.49 -22.40
N PHE A 280 -44.90 44.86 -21.12
CA PHE A 280 -45.86 44.96 -19.98
C PHE A 280 -46.53 43.65 -19.48
N GLY A 281 -46.82 43.49 -18.18
CA GLY A 281 -46.60 44.42 -17.06
C GLY A 281 -46.79 43.78 -15.67
N GLU A 282 -46.73 44.63 -14.64
CA GLU A 282 -46.89 44.34 -13.20
C GLU A 282 -48.25 43.61 -12.88
N ASP A 283 -48.46 42.94 -11.74
CA ASP A 283 -48.26 43.50 -10.39
C ASP A 283 -48.29 42.51 -9.19
N GLN A 284 -47.97 43.09 -8.02
CA GLN A 284 -48.32 42.82 -6.60
C GLN A 284 -49.58 41.92 -6.29
N THR A 285 -49.84 41.34 -5.09
CA THR A 285 -49.33 41.56 -3.70
C THR A 285 -49.72 40.42 -2.70
N THR A 286 -48.85 40.16 -1.70
CA THR A 286 -49.08 39.81 -0.26
C THR A 286 -50.15 38.83 0.32
N THR A 287 -49.71 38.14 1.40
CA THR A 287 -50.41 37.81 2.69
C THR A 287 -51.42 36.64 2.87
N THR A 288 -50.91 35.54 3.44
CA THR A 288 -51.32 34.89 4.72
C THR A 288 -52.81 34.76 5.16
N SER A 289 -53.31 33.52 5.32
CA SER A 289 -53.91 33.01 6.58
C SER A 289 -54.30 31.51 6.56
N THR A 290 -54.16 30.89 7.73
CA THR A 290 -54.93 29.81 8.42
C THR A 290 -56.40 29.56 7.99
N GLU A 291 -57.10 28.45 8.30
CA GLU A 291 -56.92 27.43 9.37
C GLU A 291 -57.56 26.01 9.07
N ALA A 292 -57.47 25.11 10.06
CA ALA A 292 -57.62 23.64 10.06
C ALA A 292 -59.03 22.98 10.08
N SER A 293 -59.08 21.65 9.80
CA SER A 293 -60.00 20.63 10.40
C SER A 293 -59.52 19.19 10.05
N GLN A 294 -59.32 18.22 10.96
CA GLN A 294 -60.25 17.41 11.80
C GLN A 294 -61.08 16.35 11.00
N ARG A 295 -61.29 15.07 11.41
CA ARG A 295 -60.87 14.26 12.60
C ARG A 295 -61.19 12.73 12.43
N THR A 296 -60.78 11.88 13.41
CA THR A 296 -61.33 10.53 13.82
C THR A 296 -61.20 9.31 12.86
N ALA A 297 -61.12 8.04 13.28
CA ALA A 297 -60.84 7.37 14.59
C ALA A 297 -60.52 5.84 14.44
N SER A 298 -60.10 5.16 15.52
CA SER A 298 -59.76 3.71 15.68
C SER A 298 -60.41 3.17 16.99
N PRO A 299 -60.08 2.00 17.61
CA PRO A 299 -59.24 0.80 17.30
C PRO A 299 -60.12 -0.50 17.39
N PRO A 300 -59.81 -1.67 18.03
CA PRO A 300 -58.59 -2.43 18.43
C PRO A 300 -58.64 -3.93 17.93
N ASP A 301 -58.14 -5.06 18.50
CA ASP A 301 -57.30 -5.40 19.69
C ASP A 301 -56.63 -6.82 19.63
N THR A 302 -55.75 -7.12 20.61
CA THR A 302 -55.27 -8.40 21.21
C THR A 302 -54.92 -9.69 20.39
N SER A 303 -53.68 -10.18 20.60
CA SER A 303 -53.30 -11.51 21.21
C SER A 303 -52.15 -12.32 20.55
N THR A 304 -51.46 -13.12 21.37
CA THR A 304 -50.34 -14.07 21.10
C THR A 304 -50.67 -15.43 21.78
N PRO A 305 -50.10 -16.63 21.44
CA PRO A 305 -48.64 -16.89 21.36
C PRO A 305 -48.12 -18.04 20.42
N ALA A 306 -46.79 -18.22 20.41
CA ALA A 306 -45.95 -19.43 20.21
C ALA A 306 -46.38 -20.66 19.36
N GLY A 307 -45.45 -21.20 18.55
CA GLY A 307 -45.47 -22.65 18.17
C GLY A 307 -44.78 -23.11 16.87
N ALA A 308 -43.65 -23.81 17.01
CA ALA A 308 -42.99 -24.80 16.13
C ALA A 308 -43.47 -25.13 14.67
N SER A 309 -42.52 -25.05 13.73
CA SER A 309 -42.22 -25.97 12.60
C SER A 309 -43.31 -26.62 11.72
N THR A 310 -43.16 -26.54 10.37
CA THR A 310 -42.88 -27.71 9.50
C THR A 310 -42.55 -27.34 8.03
N ASN A 311 -42.01 -28.31 7.27
CA ASN A 311 -41.47 -28.17 5.92
C ASN A 311 -42.52 -27.92 4.82
N LEU A 312 -42.20 -27.06 3.83
CA LEU A 312 -42.66 -27.20 2.44
C LEU A 312 -41.57 -26.80 1.42
N LYS A 313 -41.36 -27.69 0.44
CA LYS A 313 -40.72 -27.54 -0.89
C LYS A 313 -41.82 -27.99 -1.89
N PRO A 314 -41.77 -27.79 -3.23
CA PRO A 314 -40.70 -27.31 -4.13
C PRO A 314 -41.25 -26.16 -5.06
N PRO A 315 -40.78 -25.84 -6.30
CA PRO A 315 -39.79 -26.48 -7.17
C PRO A 315 -38.72 -25.58 -7.82
N SER A 316 -37.82 -26.27 -8.54
CA SER A 316 -36.76 -25.70 -9.37
C SER A 316 -37.27 -25.15 -10.71
N ARG A 317 -36.61 -24.10 -11.21
CA ARG A 317 -36.40 -23.84 -12.64
C ARG A 317 -35.08 -23.12 -12.85
N THR A 318 -34.57 -23.15 -14.08
CA THR A 318 -33.19 -22.81 -14.47
C THR A 318 -33.11 -21.50 -15.27
N SER A 319 -31.86 -21.10 -15.54
CA SER A 319 -31.43 -20.16 -16.59
C SER A 319 -31.51 -18.66 -16.26
N PRO A 320 -30.70 -17.80 -16.92
CA PRO A 320 -29.60 -18.10 -17.86
C PRO A 320 -28.20 -17.65 -17.35
N ASP A 321 -27.14 -18.15 -17.99
CA ASP A 321 -25.80 -17.55 -17.90
C ASP A 321 -25.77 -16.17 -18.60
N SER A 322 -25.08 -15.20 -18.00
CA SER A 322 -24.66 -13.96 -18.67
C SER A 322 -23.20 -14.10 -19.12
N SER A 323 -22.97 -14.06 -20.44
CA SER A 323 -21.66 -14.24 -21.04
C SER A 323 -20.73 -13.02 -20.82
N GLU A 324 -19.63 -13.20 -20.09
CA GLU A 324 -18.44 -12.35 -20.23
C GLU A 324 -17.50 -13.00 -21.25
N SER A 325 -17.18 -12.28 -22.33
CA SER A 325 -16.47 -12.84 -23.49
C SER A 325 -14.94 -12.81 -23.33
N ASP A 326 -14.30 -13.96 -23.55
CA ASP A 326 -12.86 -14.12 -23.68
C ASP A 326 -12.23 -13.19 -24.74
N TRP A 327 -11.23 -12.38 -24.36
CA TRP A 327 -10.22 -11.80 -25.27
C TRP A 327 -8.86 -11.68 -24.57
N GLU A 328 -8.24 -12.82 -24.23
CA GLU A 328 -6.80 -12.90 -23.93
C GLU A 328 -6.14 -13.92 -24.86
N THR A 329 -5.48 -13.42 -25.90
CA THR A 329 -4.49 -14.18 -26.68
C THR A 329 -3.39 -13.21 -27.08
N LEU A 330 -2.29 -13.23 -26.33
CA LEU A 330 -1.04 -12.57 -26.73
C LEU A 330 -0.31 -13.53 -27.67
N ASP A 331 -0.16 -13.12 -28.92
CA ASP A 331 0.50 -13.90 -29.96
C ASP A 331 2.02 -14.01 -29.67
N PRO A 332 2.65 -15.20 -29.72
CA PRO A 332 4.07 -15.37 -29.45
C PRO A 332 5.02 -14.74 -30.50
N SER A 333 4.50 -14.12 -31.56
CA SER A 333 5.25 -13.71 -32.77
C SER A 333 5.93 -12.33 -32.69
N VAL A 334 6.68 -12.06 -31.60
CA VAL A 334 7.67 -10.97 -31.56
C VAL A 334 9.03 -11.51 -31.10
N LEU A 335 9.78 -12.03 -32.08
CA LEU A 335 11.22 -12.23 -31.99
C LEU A 335 11.85 -11.34 -33.06
N GLU A 336 12.79 -10.48 -32.68
CA GLU A 336 13.53 -9.63 -33.61
C GLU A 336 14.60 -10.46 -34.33
N ASP A 337 14.70 -10.30 -35.65
CA ASP A 337 15.64 -11.05 -36.49
C ASP A 337 17.10 -10.65 -36.20
N VAL A 338 17.92 -11.65 -35.84
CA VAL A 338 19.38 -11.52 -35.80
C VAL A 338 19.97 -12.32 -36.98
N PRO A 339 20.74 -11.70 -37.89
CA PRO A 339 21.30 -12.41 -39.03
C PRO A 339 22.34 -13.45 -38.60
N LYS A 340 22.31 -14.61 -39.26
CA LYS A 340 23.36 -15.63 -39.14
C LYS A 340 24.47 -15.33 -40.13
N ASP A 341 25.71 -15.26 -39.63
CA ASP A 341 26.91 -15.39 -40.45
C ASP A 341 27.74 -16.63 -40.04
N SER A 342 28.61 -17.06 -40.95
CA SER A 342 29.06 -18.46 -41.06
C SER A 342 30.15 -18.90 -40.08
N GLU A 343 30.07 -20.16 -39.66
CA GLU A 343 31.21 -20.91 -39.13
C GLU A 343 32.27 -21.15 -40.23
N THR A 344 33.54 -20.84 -39.94
CA THR A 344 34.70 -21.46 -40.60
C THR A 344 35.77 -21.75 -39.56
N GLY A 345 36.04 -23.02 -39.29
CA GLY A 345 36.99 -23.44 -38.25
C GLY A 345 38.46 -23.32 -38.64
N GLY A 346 39.33 -23.13 -37.65
CA GLY A 346 40.78 -23.15 -37.79
C GLY A 346 41.47 -23.67 -36.53
N LEU A 347 42.41 -24.60 -36.69
CA LEU A 347 43.25 -25.12 -35.60
C LEU A 347 44.54 -24.28 -35.51
N GLY A 348 44.87 -23.75 -34.33
CA GLY A 348 46.11 -22.99 -34.16
C GLY A 348 46.42 -22.54 -32.72
N LEU A 349 47.38 -23.24 -32.11
CA LEU A 349 48.36 -22.83 -31.07
C LEU A 349 48.14 -21.49 -30.32
N GLY A 350 48.13 -21.55 -29.00
CA GLY A 350 47.84 -20.40 -28.12
C GLY A 350 49.01 -19.46 -27.79
N VAL A 351 48.64 -18.34 -27.16
CA VAL A 351 49.50 -17.33 -26.53
C VAL A 351 48.84 -16.91 -25.22
N GLU A 352 49.60 -16.80 -24.14
CA GLU A 352 49.10 -16.30 -22.84
C GLU A 352 49.06 -14.77 -22.82
N HIS A 353 47.93 -14.18 -22.43
CA HIS A 353 47.81 -12.77 -22.01
C HIS A 353 46.54 -12.60 -21.13
N PRO A 354 46.36 -11.49 -20.38
CA PRO A 354 45.92 -11.61 -18.99
C PRO A 354 44.40 -11.57 -18.81
N GLU A 355 43.99 -11.94 -17.59
CA GLU A 355 42.61 -11.99 -17.11
C GLU A 355 41.83 -10.70 -17.44
N THR A 356 40.92 -10.81 -18.40
CA THR A 356 39.82 -9.87 -18.56
C THR A 356 38.89 -10.01 -17.37
N PHE A 357 38.78 -8.97 -16.54
CA PHE A 357 37.79 -8.89 -15.47
C PHE A 357 36.38 -8.89 -16.08
N ASP A 358 35.71 -10.04 -16.06
CA ASP A 358 34.25 -10.08 -16.09
C ASP A 358 33.73 -9.37 -14.82
N PRO A 359 32.80 -8.41 -14.93
CA PRO A 359 32.23 -7.75 -13.77
C PRO A 359 31.27 -8.70 -13.04
N GLU A 360 31.61 -9.12 -11.82
CA GLU A 360 30.68 -9.89 -11.00
C GLU A 360 29.38 -9.11 -10.78
N PRO A 361 28.20 -9.76 -10.88
CA PRO A 361 26.92 -9.11 -10.62
C PRO A 361 26.84 -8.66 -9.16
N GLY A 362 26.20 -7.51 -8.92
CA GLY A 362 26.21 -6.79 -7.64
C GLY A 362 25.85 -7.69 -6.45
N VAL A 363 26.86 -8.03 -5.65
CA VAL A 363 26.78 -9.07 -4.60
C VAL A 363 25.67 -8.75 -3.60
N PRO A 364 24.68 -9.64 -3.40
CA PRO A 364 23.63 -9.45 -2.38
C PRO A 364 24.23 -9.34 -0.97
N ILE A 365 23.55 -8.62 -0.07
CA ILE A 365 24.03 -8.44 1.32
C ILE A 365 23.92 -9.77 2.09
N THR A 366 24.98 -10.58 2.08
CA THR A 366 25.04 -11.87 2.80
C THR A 366 25.61 -11.75 4.22
N VAL A 367 26.41 -10.71 4.47
CA VAL A 367 27.00 -10.41 5.78
C VAL A 367 26.18 -9.32 6.45
N GLN A 368 25.87 -9.46 7.74
CA GLN A 368 25.29 -8.36 8.51
C GLN A 368 26.30 -7.20 8.50
N PRO A 369 25.89 -5.98 8.12
CA PRO A 369 26.77 -4.82 8.24
C PRO A 369 27.30 -4.78 9.66
N GLN A 370 28.63 -4.84 9.83
CA GLN A 370 29.23 -4.63 11.15
C GLN A 370 28.82 -3.23 11.57
N GLY A 371 27.84 -3.15 12.49
CA GLY A 371 27.32 -1.88 12.98
C GLY A 371 28.51 -1.06 13.44
N GLN A 372 28.72 0.09 12.78
CA GLN A 372 29.76 1.02 13.19
C GLN A 372 29.50 1.29 14.67
N SER A 373 30.44 0.85 15.51
CA SER A 373 30.17 0.69 16.93
C SER A 373 29.70 2.03 17.49
N ALA A 374 28.73 2.03 18.39
CA ALA A 374 28.20 3.23 19.05
C ALA A 374 29.21 3.85 20.05
N GLY A 375 30.48 3.96 19.62
CA GLY A 375 31.46 4.86 20.17
C GLY A 375 31.09 6.31 19.84
N GLN A 376 31.57 7.20 20.69
CA GLN A 376 31.14 8.60 20.74
C GLN A 376 31.43 9.33 19.42
N GLY A 377 30.37 9.66 18.68
CA GLY A 377 30.42 10.45 17.44
C GLY A 377 29.95 9.75 16.16
N GLY A 378 29.66 8.44 16.19
CA GLY A 378 29.27 7.65 15.01
C GLY A 378 27.80 7.73 14.58
N GLN A 379 27.19 8.92 14.52
CA GLN A 379 25.85 9.06 13.94
C GLN A 379 25.87 8.87 12.41
N VAL A 380 24.80 8.30 11.86
CA VAL A 380 24.50 8.49 10.43
C VAL A 380 24.20 9.98 10.25
N ALA A 381 24.98 10.66 9.40
CA ALA A 381 24.88 12.11 9.23
C ALA A 381 23.64 12.48 8.41
N VAL A 382 22.48 12.51 9.05
CA VAL A 382 21.21 12.98 8.48
C VAL A 382 21.21 14.51 8.44
N THR A 383 20.69 15.08 7.35
CA THR A 383 20.70 16.52 7.06
C THR A 383 19.34 16.96 6.50
N GLN A 384 18.95 18.23 6.67
CA GLN A 384 17.66 18.68 6.15
C GLN A 384 17.71 18.87 4.62
N GLY A 385 16.93 18.07 3.89
CA GLY A 385 16.84 18.09 2.44
C GLY A 385 16.25 19.40 1.92
N LEU A 386 17.02 20.15 1.13
CA LEU A 386 16.69 21.52 0.70
C LEU A 386 15.38 21.64 -0.10
N VAL A 387 14.96 20.58 -0.79
CA VAL A 387 13.79 20.56 -1.68
C VAL A 387 12.63 19.74 -1.12
N SER A 388 12.93 18.71 -0.33
CA SER A 388 11.92 17.85 0.32
C SER A 388 11.40 18.44 1.64
N GLY A 389 12.25 19.14 2.40
CA GLY A 389 12.02 19.52 3.80
C GLY A 389 12.23 18.38 4.80
N LEU A 390 12.54 17.17 4.32
CA LEU A 390 12.73 15.97 5.14
C LEU A 390 14.14 15.91 5.74
N GLU A 391 14.34 14.98 6.66
CA GLU A 391 15.64 14.63 7.22
C GLU A 391 16.23 13.50 6.34
N GLU A 392 17.16 13.86 5.45
CA GLU A 392 17.77 13.00 4.40
C GLU A 392 19.19 12.55 4.78
N ASP A 393 19.53 11.30 4.46
CA ASP A 393 20.88 10.74 4.59
C ASP A 393 21.81 11.12 3.43
N GLN A 394 23.06 10.64 3.47
CA GLN A 394 24.09 10.90 2.45
C GLN A 394 23.78 10.37 1.02
N TYR A 395 22.74 9.54 0.86
CA TYR A 395 22.23 9.02 -0.42
C TYR A 395 20.95 9.74 -0.86
N GLY A 396 20.40 10.66 -0.05
CA GLY A 396 19.15 11.36 -0.31
C GLY A 396 17.90 10.58 0.11
N LEU A 397 18.02 9.66 1.08
CA LEU A 397 16.91 8.86 1.58
C LEU A 397 16.44 9.37 2.96
N PRO A 398 15.12 9.38 3.26
CA PRO A 398 14.03 8.80 2.49
C PRO A 398 13.65 9.59 1.23
N LEU A 399 13.25 8.87 0.18
CA LEU A 399 12.61 9.48 -0.98
C LEU A 399 11.33 10.23 -0.56
N ALA A 400 11.12 11.43 -1.10
CA ALA A 400 10.04 12.36 -0.72
C ALA A 400 8.63 11.93 -1.20
N ILE A 401 8.27 10.65 -1.04
CA ILE A 401 7.03 10.03 -1.53
C ILE A 401 5.80 10.68 -0.89
N PHE A 402 5.72 10.70 0.45
CA PHE A 402 4.58 11.24 1.20
C PHE A 402 4.66 12.75 1.43
N THR A 403 5.04 13.47 0.37
CA THR A 403 5.10 14.95 0.36
C THR A 403 4.21 15.50 -0.76
N LYS A 404 3.83 16.78 -0.60
CA LYS A 404 3.01 17.55 -1.54
C LYS A 404 1.74 16.80 -2.00
N GLY A 405 0.88 16.50 -1.02
CA GLY A 405 -0.47 15.97 -1.26
C GLY A 405 -0.59 14.48 -1.61
N TYR A 406 0.49 13.70 -1.46
CA TYR A 406 0.41 12.22 -1.50
C TYR A 406 0.36 11.67 -0.08
N LEU A 407 -0.79 11.12 0.31
CA LEU A 407 -1.11 10.85 1.72
C LEU A 407 -0.75 9.43 2.15
N CYS A 408 -0.26 9.27 3.38
CA CYS A 408 -0.30 7.99 4.10
C CYS A 408 -1.45 8.03 5.09
N LEU A 409 -2.40 7.11 4.96
CA LEU A 409 -3.56 6.96 5.84
C LEU A 409 -3.62 5.51 6.32
N PRO A 410 -2.84 5.11 7.34
CA PRO A 410 -2.71 3.71 7.75
C PRO A 410 -4.07 3.06 8.03
N TYR A 411 -4.98 3.83 8.62
CA TYR A 411 -6.41 3.61 8.59
C TYR A 411 -7.15 4.87 8.10
N MET A 412 -8.19 4.67 7.30
CA MET A 412 -9.19 5.66 6.87
C MET A 412 -10.57 5.22 7.36
N ALA A 413 -11.27 6.11 8.07
CA ALA A 413 -12.66 5.92 8.45
C ALA A 413 -13.63 6.38 7.35
N LEU A 414 -14.87 5.86 7.30
CA LEU A 414 -15.88 6.25 6.30
C LEU A 414 -16.10 7.77 6.18
N GLN A 415 -15.95 8.52 7.27
CA GLN A 415 -16.14 9.97 7.32
C GLN A 415 -15.09 10.75 6.50
N GLN A 416 -13.94 10.12 6.22
CA GLN A 416 -12.85 10.66 5.40
C GLN A 416 -12.95 10.25 3.91
N HIS A 417 -14.02 9.55 3.51
CA HIS A 417 -14.23 9.05 2.14
C HIS A 417 -13.99 10.10 1.04
N HIS A 418 -14.37 11.35 1.29
CA HIS A 418 -14.22 12.48 0.37
C HIS A 418 -12.77 12.68 -0.13
N LEU A 419 -11.75 12.34 0.67
CA LEU A 419 -10.33 12.46 0.33
C LEU A 419 -9.93 11.61 -0.89
N LEU A 420 -10.63 10.50 -1.15
CA LEU A 420 -10.33 9.62 -2.29
C LEU A 420 -10.64 10.32 -3.63
N SER A 421 -11.68 11.16 -3.63
CA SER A 421 -12.18 11.95 -4.76
C SER A 421 -11.67 13.40 -4.82
N ASP A 422 -10.96 13.89 -3.80
CA ASP A 422 -10.47 15.27 -3.77
C ASP A 422 -9.39 15.51 -4.84
N VAL A 423 -9.45 16.68 -5.49
CA VAL A 423 -8.51 17.13 -6.52
C VAL A 423 -7.22 17.72 -5.94
N THR A 424 -7.18 18.02 -4.64
CA THR A 424 -5.95 18.41 -3.92
C THR A 424 -5.13 17.20 -3.48
N VAL A 425 -5.77 16.02 -3.36
CA VAL A 425 -5.13 14.75 -3.01
C VAL A 425 -4.53 14.11 -4.27
N ARG A 426 -3.24 14.40 -4.48
CA ARG A 426 -2.39 13.92 -5.57
C ARG A 426 -2.40 12.39 -5.69
N GLY A 427 -2.46 11.70 -4.55
CA GLY A 427 -2.63 10.25 -4.44
C GLY A 427 -2.61 9.82 -2.97
N PHE A 428 -2.66 8.53 -2.70
CA PHE A 428 -2.62 8.02 -1.33
C PHE A 428 -2.16 6.55 -1.25
N VAL A 429 -1.59 6.19 -0.10
CA VAL A 429 -1.59 4.81 0.41
C VAL A 429 -2.52 4.79 1.62
N ALA A 430 -3.68 4.19 1.47
CA ALA A 430 -4.74 4.18 2.49
C ALA A 430 -5.15 2.76 2.88
N GLY A 431 -5.42 2.50 4.16
CA GLY A 431 -6.02 1.26 4.62
C GLY A 431 -7.49 1.45 5.02
N ALA A 432 -8.38 0.53 4.66
CA ALA A 432 -9.75 0.53 5.18
C ALA A 432 -10.31 -0.87 5.49
N THR A 433 -11.05 -0.97 6.60
CA THR A 433 -11.81 -2.17 7.00
C THR A 433 -13.17 -2.27 6.31
N ASN A 434 -13.75 -1.14 5.88
CA ASN A 434 -15.13 -1.08 5.44
C ASN A 434 -15.30 -1.51 3.97
N ILE A 435 -16.20 -2.48 3.73
CA ILE A 435 -16.46 -3.08 2.41
C ILE A 435 -16.85 -2.06 1.32
N LEU A 436 -17.43 -0.91 1.70
CA LEU A 436 -17.84 0.15 0.76
C LEU A 436 -16.65 0.68 -0.07
N PHE A 437 -15.46 0.81 0.53
CA PHE A 437 -14.26 1.23 -0.18
C PHE A 437 -13.82 0.20 -1.24
N ARG A 438 -13.94 -1.11 -0.95
CA ARG A 438 -13.65 -2.21 -1.89
C ARG A 438 -14.67 -2.34 -3.03
N GLN A 439 -15.85 -1.74 -2.87
CA GLN A 439 -16.88 -1.65 -3.92
C GLN A 439 -16.62 -0.49 -4.88
N GLN A 440 -16.15 0.67 -4.38
CA GLN A 440 -15.94 1.89 -5.17
C GLN A 440 -14.58 1.91 -5.90
N ARG A 441 -14.31 0.85 -6.68
CA ARG A 441 -12.97 0.60 -7.27
C ARG A 441 -12.45 1.66 -8.24
N HIS A 442 -13.31 2.57 -8.71
CA HIS A 442 -12.92 3.67 -9.60
C HIS A 442 -12.21 4.83 -8.86
N LEU A 443 -12.18 4.82 -7.51
CA LEU A 443 -11.48 5.83 -6.70
C LEU A 443 -10.03 5.47 -6.39
N SER A 444 -9.56 4.28 -6.80
CA SER A 444 -8.21 3.77 -6.54
C SER A 444 -7.61 3.12 -7.77
N ASP A 445 -6.33 3.39 -8.05
CA ASP A 445 -5.57 2.76 -9.13
C ASP A 445 -5.35 1.25 -8.85
N ALA A 446 -5.16 0.91 -7.57
CA ALA A 446 -4.96 -0.45 -7.09
C ALA A 446 -5.70 -0.71 -5.76
N ILE A 447 -6.31 -1.89 -5.65
CA ILE A 447 -6.86 -2.41 -4.39
C ILE A 447 -6.07 -3.65 -3.97
N VAL A 448 -5.56 -3.65 -2.74
CA VAL A 448 -4.76 -4.71 -2.14
C VAL A 448 -5.64 -5.46 -1.14
N ASP A 449 -6.10 -6.64 -1.55
CA ASP A 449 -6.74 -7.58 -0.64
C ASP A 449 -5.64 -8.25 0.21
N VAL A 450 -5.55 -7.88 1.49
CA VAL A 450 -4.46 -8.32 2.37
C VAL A 450 -4.68 -9.74 2.87
N GLU A 451 -5.91 -10.24 2.93
CA GLU A 451 -6.17 -11.64 3.29
C GLU A 451 -5.79 -12.58 2.15
N GLU A 452 -6.28 -12.31 0.93
CA GLU A 452 -6.04 -13.17 -0.25
C GLU A 452 -4.69 -12.90 -0.95
N ALA A 453 -3.88 -11.98 -0.41
CA ALA A 453 -2.68 -11.42 -1.05
C ALA A 453 -2.93 -11.03 -2.53
N LYS A 454 -4.11 -10.46 -2.82
CA LYS A 454 -4.60 -10.20 -4.20
C LYS A 454 -4.61 -8.70 -4.49
N ILE A 455 -3.61 -8.26 -5.24
CA ILE A 455 -3.57 -6.92 -5.85
C ILE A 455 -4.52 -6.91 -7.06
N GLN A 456 -5.39 -5.91 -7.11
CA GLN A 456 -6.38 -5.69 -8.17
C GLN A 456 -6.14 -4.31 -8.78
N ILE A 457 -5.58 -4.26 -9.99
CA ILE A 457 -5.31 -3.03 -10.75
C ILE A 457 -6.26 -3.00 -11.94
N GLY A 458 -7.09 -1.96 -12.03
CA GLY A 458 -8.10 -1.83 -13.09
C GLY A 458 -7.51 -1.48 -14.46
N ASP A 459 -6.58 -0.53 -14.48
CA ASP A 459 -5.95 -0.03 -15.71
C ASP A 459 -4.96 -1.04 -16.34
N PRO A 460 -5.11 -1.41 -17.63
CA PRO A 460 -4.16 -2.25 -18.34
C PRO A 460 -2.76 -1.63 -18.49
N GLU A 461 -2.64 -0.30 -18.66
CA GLU A 461 -1.33 0.32 -18.82
C GLU A 461 -0.56 0.34 -17.50
N LEU A 462 -1.21 0.64 -16.36
CA LEU A 462 -0.61 0.46 -15.04
C LEU A 462 -0.21 -1.01 -14.76
N ARG A 463 -1.00 -2.00 -15.19
CA ARG A 463 -0.57 -3.43 -15.10
C ARG A 463 0.72 -3.70 -15.90
N LYS A 464 0.88 -3.07 -17.06
CA LYS A 464 2.06 -3.16 -17.93
C LYS A 464 3.27 -2.41 -17.34
N LEU A 465 3.07 -1.24 -16.73
CA LEU A 465 4.10 -0.51 -15.96
C LEU A 465 4.60 -1.29 -14.73
N LEU A 466 3.79 -2.18 -14.17
CA LEU A 466 4.10 -2.97 -12.98
C LEU A 466 4.50 -4.42 -13.28
N SER A 467 4.73 -4.75 -14.55
CA SER A 467 5.17 -6.08 -14.96
C SER A 467 6.62 -6.31 -14.53
N LEU A 468 6.84 -7.27 -13.61
CA LEU A 468 8.16 -7.58 -13.07
C LEU A 468 9.09 -8.15 -14.15
N THR A 469 10.31 -7.62 -14.23
CA THR A 469 11.36 -8.11 -15.13
C THR A 469 11.91 -9.48 -14.69
N THR A 470 12.84 -10.05 -15.47
CA THR A 470 13.57 -11.25 -15.00
C THR A 470 14.39 -10.94 -13.74
N ALA A 471 15.04 -9.78 -13.70
CA ALA A 471 15.88 -9.37 -12.59
C ALA A 471 15.05 -9.08 -11.32
N ASP A 472 13.90 -8.40 -11.46
CA ASP A 472 12.90 -8.23 -10.40
C ASP A 472 12.45 -9.58 -9.81
N LEU A 473 12.12 -10.55 -10.70
CA LEU A 473 11.64 -11.87 -10.28
C LEU A 473 12.74 -12.67 -9.57
N ARG A 474 14.00 -12.56 -10.00
CA ARG A 474 15.15 -13.18 -9.31
C ARG A 474 15.36 -12.61 -7.91
N PHE A 475 15.27 -11.29 -7.75
CA PHE A 475 15.33 -10.64 -6.43
C PHE A 475 14.19 -11.12 -5.52
N ALA A 476 12.96 -11.16 -6.04
CA ALA A 476 11.80 -11.66 -5.30
C ALA A 476 11.93 -13.15 -4.90
N ASP A 477 12.38 -14.02 -5.81
CA ASP A 477 12.60 -15.45 -5.54
C ASP A 477 13.74 -15.65 -4.52
N TYR A 478 14.81 -14.87 -4.61
CA TYR A 478 15.91 -14.86 -3.64
C TYR A 478 15.44 -14.50 -2.21
N LEU A 479 14.59 -13.48 -2.05
CA LEU A 479 14.00 -13.14 -0.76
C LEU A 479 13.09 -14.27 -0.24
N VAL A 480 12.17 -14.76 -1.07
CA VAL A 480 11.23 -15.84 -0.70
C VAL A 480 11.99 -17.11 -0.30
N LYS A 481 13.08 -17.44 -1.02
CA LYS A 481 13.96 -18.57 -0.70
C LYS A 481 14.56 -18.44 0.69
N HIS A 482 15.24 -17.34 1.00
CA HIS A 482 15.89 -17.15 2.31
C HIS A 482 14.90 -17.08 3.48
N VAL A 483 13.66 -16.67 3.22
CA VAL A 483 12.60 -16.62 4.24
C VAL A 483 11.91 -17.98 4.46
N THR A 484 11.95 -18.89 3.48
CA THR A 484 11.28 -20.21 3.52
C THR A 484 12.24 -21.39 3.74
N GLU A 485 13.52 -21.27 3.40
CA GLU A 485 14.53 -22.29 3.68
C GLU A 485 14.95 -22.21 5.16
N ASN A 486 14.32 -23.02 6.00
CA ASN A 486 14.83 -23.32 7.34
C ASN A 486 16.25 -23.90 7.21
N ARG A 487 17.27 -23.09 7.50
CA ARG A 487 18.63 -23.62 7.72
C ARG A 487 18.64 -24.38 9.04
N GLU A 488 19.13 -25.60 9.02
CA GLU A 488 19.20 -26.44 10.24
C GLU A 488 20.37 -26.01 11.15
N ASP A 489 21.26 -25.14 10.66
CA ASP A 489 22.45 -24.61 11.37
C ASP A 489 22.13 -23.59 12.49
N ILE A 490 20.89 -23.49 12.96
CA ILE A 490 20.46 -22.59 14.06
C ILE A 490 20.83 -23.21 15.42
N PHE A 491 22.11 -23.55 15.59
CA PHE A 491 22.67 -24.16 16.80
C PHE A 491 23.75 -23.27 17.45
N LEU A 492 23.35 -22.04 17.83
CA LEU A 492 23.69 -21.50 19.16
C LEU A 492 22.74 -20.37 19.59
N ASP A 493 22.56 -19.34 18.74
CA ASP A 493 21.96 -18.04 19.16
C ASP A 493 20.54 -17.75 18.59
N GLY A 494 19.89 -18.73 17.97
CA GLY A 494 18.45 -18.67 17.63
C GLY A 494 18.02 -17.66 16.56
N THR A 495 18.93 -16.81 16.06
CA THR A 495 18.61 -15.65 15.22
C THR A 495 19.47 -15.61 13.95
N GLY A 496 18.95 -16.16 12.86
CA GLY A 496 19.57 -16.02 11.53
C GLY A 496 19.39 -14.60 10.99
N TRP A 497 20.48 -13.95 10.60
CA TRP A 497 20.47 -12.64 9.95
C TRP A 497 19.76 -12.71 8.59
N GLU A 498 20.24 -13.57 7.68
CA GLU A 498 19.61 -13.77 6.37
C GLU A 498 18.20 -14.36 6.53
N GLY A 499 17.22 -13.79 5.82
CA GLY A 499 15.79 -14.11 5.98
C GLY A 499 15.10 -13.40 7.16
N GLY A 500 15.84 -12.66 8.00
CA GLY A 500 15.29 -11.80 9.06
C GLY A 500 14.82 -10.42 8.55
N ASP A 501 14.02 -9.72 9.36
CA ASP A 501 13.37 -8.47 8.96
C ASP A 501 14.35 -7.34 8.61
N GLU A 502 15.41 -7.16 9.40
CA GLU A 502 16.46 -6.17 9.15
C GLU A 502 17.23 -6.48 7.85
N TRP A 503 17.47 -7.75 7.55
CA TRP A 503 18.08 -8.18 6.30
C TRP A 503 17.19 -7.89 5.09
N ILE A 504 15.88 -8.16 5.18
CA ILE A 504 14.95 -7.84 4.09
C ILE A 504 14.94 -6.33 3.83
N ARG A 505 14.93 -5.49 4.88
CA ARG A 505 15.07 -4.03 4.73
C ARG A 505 16.38 -3.63 4.08
N ALA A 506 17.51 -4.25 4.46
CA ALA A 506 18.80 -4.01 3.84
C ALA A 506 18.82 -4.40 2.34
N GLN A 507 18.17 -5.50 1.95
CA GLN A 507 18.04 -5.92 0.55
C GLN A 507 17.19 -4.94 -0.27
N PHE A 508 16.08 -4.43 0.27
CA PHE A 508 15.32 -3.35 -0.38
C PHE A 508 16.08 -2.01 -0.41
N GLY A 509 16.91 -1.73 0.60
CA GLY A 509 17.86 -0.61 0.58
C GLY A 509 18.86 -0.72 -0.56
N LEU A 510 19.48 -1.88 -0.76
CA LEU A 510 20.35 -2.14 -1.92
C LEU A 510 19.59 -1.99 -3.25
N TYR A 511 18.36 -2.52 -3.34
CA TYR A 511 17.50 -2.37 -4.51
C TYR A 511 17.26 -0.87 -4.85
N VAL A 512 16.93 -0.04 -3.86
CA VAL A 512 16.75 1.41 -4.04
C VAL A 512 18.05 2.12 -4.42
N HIS A 513 19.16 1.85 -3.72
CA HIS A 513 20.45 2.45 -4.02
C HIS A 513 20.92 2.13 -5.44
N SER A 514 20.88 0.87 -5.86
CA SER A 514 21.30 0.48 -7.21
C SER A 514 20.35 1.02 -8.30
N LEU A 515 19.04 1.11 -8.04
CA LEU A 515 18.07 1.75 -8.93
C LEU A 515 18.40 3.23 -9.16
N LEU A 516 18.63 3.96 -8.06
CA LEU A 516 19.00 5.37 -8.10
C LEU A 516 20.34 5.58 -8.81
N SER A 517 21.36 4.77 -8.49
CA SER A 517 22.69 4.81 -9.11
C SER A 517 22.64 4.52 -10.62
N SER A 518 21.79 3.57 -11.07
CA SER A 518 21.54 3.33 -12.49
C SER A 518 21.06 4.58 -13.24
N THR A 519 20.21 5.41 -12.63
CA THR A 519 19.70 6.62 -13.28
C THR A 519 20.70 7.78 -13.35
N LEU A 520 21.82 7.70 -12.61
CA LEU A 520 22.89 8.71 -12.63
C LEU A 520 23.98 8.42 -13.67
N GLN A 521 24.04 7.22 -14.24
CA GLN A 521 25.06 6.87 -15.24
C GLN A 521 24.76 7.52 -16.59
N GLU A 522 25.81 7.82 -17.36
CA GLU A 522 25.73 8.13 -18.79
C GLU A 522 25.38 6.86 -19.59
N ASP A 523 24.73 7.01 -20.75
CA ASP A 523 24.28 5.92 -21.65
C ASP A 523 23.56 4.74 -20.96
N ASN A 524 22.78 5.07 -19.92
CA ASN A 524 22.19 4.11 -18.97
C ASN A 524 21.05 3.22 -19.49
N GLU A 525 20.63 3.34 -20.76
CA GLU A 525 19.48 2.62 -21.32
C GLU A 525 19.53 1.10 -21.06
N LYS A 526 20.71 0.49 -21.26
CA LYS A 526 20.93 -0.95 -21.03
C LYS A 526 20.80 -1.34 -19.56
N LEU A 527 21.26 -0.48 -18.64
CA LEU A 527 21.13 -0.70 -17.19
C LEU A 527 19.69 -0.52 -16.73
N LEU A 528 18.94 0.40 -17.35
CA LEU A 528 17.55 0.70 -17.01
C LEU A 528 16.55 -0.35 -17.56
N ALA A 529 16.92 -1.09 -18.61
CA ALA A 529 16.11 -2.17 -19.16
C ALA A 529 15.78 -3.27 -18.14
N ASP A 530 16.73 -3.68 -17.30
CA ASP A 530 16.53 -4.73 -16.28
C ASP A 530 15.60 -4.30 -15.12
N TRP A 531 15.36 -2.99 -14.92
CA TRP A 531 14.34 -2.48 -13.99
C TRP A 531 12.95 -2.30 -14.65
N GLY A 532 12.90 -2.38 -15.99
CA GLY A 532 11.73 -2.20 -16.83
C GLY A 532 11.62 -0.79 -17.41
N THR A 533 11.95 -0.61 -18.69
CA THR A 533 11.93 0.70 -19.37
C THR A 533 10.60 1.48 -19.21
N PRO A 534 9.40 0.85 -19.29
CA PRO A 534 8.14 1.54 -19.03
C PRO A 534 8.00 2.01 -17.58
N PHE A 535 8.36 1.17 -16.60
CA PHE A 535 8.38 1.52 -15.18
C PHE A 535 9.29 2.72 -14.92
N ILE A 536 10.53 2.67 -15.42
CA ILE A 536 11.50 3.77 -15.26
C ILE A 536 10.99 5.06 -15.90
N SER A 537 10.40 4.99 -17.10
CA SER A 537 9.84 6.16 -17.78
C SER A 537 8.71 6.81 -16.97
N ALA A 538 7.83 6.00 -16.37
CA ALA A 538 6.75 6.48 -15.51
C ALA A 538 7.24 6.95 -14.12
N TRP A 539 8.32 6.36 -13.58
CA TRP A 539 8.89 6.76 -12.29
C TRP A 539 9.69 8.06 -12.38
N ARG A 540 10.43 8.31 -13.48
CA ARG A 540 11.26 9.53 -13.63
C ARG A 540 10.44 10.83 -13.71
N ILE A 541 9.12 10.76 -13.91
CA ILE A 541 8.20 11.91 -13.87
C ILE A 541 7.51 12.12 -12.51
N THR A 542 7.69 11.21 -11.55
CA THR A 542 7.11 11.30 -10.20
C THR A 542 7.65 12.48 -9.39
N HIS A 543 6.95 12.85 -8.32
CA HIS A 543 7.44 13.88 -7.40
C HIS A 543 8.70 13.41 -6.67
N ASN A 544 8.68 12.22 -6.06
CA ASN A 544 9.82 11.69 -5.32
C ASN A 544 11.12 11.62 -6.14
N TYR A 545 11.08 11.10 -7.38
CA TYR A 545 12.27 11.06 -8.23
C TYR A 545 12.76 12.47 -8.59
N ARG A 546 11.85 13.38 -8.96
CA ARG A 546 12.22 14.74 -9.37
C ARG A 546 12.79 15.57 -8.22
N VAL A 547 12.30 15.38 -6.99
CA VAL A 547 12.89 15.98 -5.78
C VAL A 547 14.29 15.42 -5.55
N TRP A 548 14.44 14.10 -5.50
CA TRP A 548 15.73 13.45 -5.26
C TRP A 548 16.78 13.84 -6.32
N PHE A 549 16.43 13.77 -7.61
CA PHE A 549 17.33 14.08 -8.73
C PHE A 549 17.70 15.58 -8.83
N SER A 550 16.98 16.47 -8.14
CA SER A 550 17.34 17.89 -8.07
C SER A 550 18.47 18.18 -7.07
N ASN A 551 18.73 17.25 -6.14
CA ASN A 551 19.82 17.32 -5.16
C ASN A 551 21.06 16.55 -5.64
N LYS A 552 22.23 16.83 -5.04
CA LYS A 552 23.47 16.08 -5.26
C LYS A 552 23.75 15.16 -4.08
N HIS A 553 24.01 13.89 -4.37
CA HIS A 553 24.17 12.81 -3.37
C HIS A 553 25.56 12.18 -3.46
N PRO A 554 26.60 12.73 -2.79
CA PRO A 554 27.99 12.31 -3.03
C PRO A 554 28.29 10.84 -2.70
N ALA A 555 27.52 10.22 -1.80
CA ALA A 555 27.72 8.82 -1.44
C ALA A 555 27.27 7.85 -2.56
N MET A 556 26.37 8.28 -3.47
CA MET A 556 25.91 7.48 -4.61
C MET A 556 27.05 7.06 -5.55
N ALA A 557 28.14 7.83 -5.60
CA ALA A 557 29.34 7.48 -6.39
C ALA A 557 30.06 6.21 -5.91
N LYS A 558 29.68 5.64 -4.76
CA LYS A 558 30.17 4.36 -4.22
C LYS A 558 29.23 3.18 -4.48
N ILE A 559 28.03 3.43 -5.03
CA ILE A 559 27.00 2.43 -5.24
C ILE A 559 27.09 1.85 -6.65
N THR A 560 27.29 0.54 -6.75
CA THR A 560 27.30 -0.19 -8.02
C THR A 560 25.96 0.01 -8.78
N PRO A 561 25.99 0.58 -10.01
CA PRO A 561 24.82 0.71 -10.85
C PRO A 561 24.49 -0.61 -11.57
N GLY A 562 23.24 -0.73 -12.02
CA GLY A 562 22.68 -1.94 -12.60
C GLY A 562 21.78 -2.67 -11.60
N HIS A 563 20.89 -3.54 -12.08
CA HIS A 563 20.01 -4.29 -11.19
C HIS A 563 20.83 -5.39 -10.48
N PRO A 564 20.81 -5.53 -9.14
CA PRO A 564 21.69 -6.49 -8.45
C PRO A 564 21.58 -7.94 -8.97
N PHE A 565 20.37 -8.35 -9.38
CA PHE A 565 20.07 -9.65 -9.98
C PHE A 565 20.03 -9.67 -11.54
N GLN A 566 20.69 -8.71 -12.21
CA GLN A 566 20.87 -8.69 -13.67
C GLN A 566 21.69 -9.89 -14.16
N GLY A 567 21.65 -10.17 -15.47
CA GLY A 567 22.47 -11.21 -16.11
C GLY A 567 21.72 -12.13 -17.05
N GLN A 568 22.46 -12.93 -17.83
CA GLN A 568 21.97 -13.73 -18.95
C GLN A 568 20.77 -14.64 -18.60
N TYR A 569 19.93 -14.92 -19.60
CA TYR A 569 18.67 -15.64 -19.44
C TYR A 569 18.87 -17.17 -19.41
N SER A 570 18.19 -17.85 -18.48
CA SER A 570 18.42 -19.27 -18.18
C SER A 570 17.13 -20.11 -18.17
N ALA A 571 17.29 -21.45 -18.14
CA ALA A 571 16.17 -22.36 -17.94
C ALA A 571 15.49 -22.20 -16.56
N ALA A 572 16.19 -21.67 -15.55
CA ALA A 572 15.59 -21.32 -14.26
C ALA A 572 14.62 -20.14 -14.40
N ASP A 573 14.96 -19.14 -15.21
CA ASP A 573 14.13 -17.95 -15.45
C ASP A 573 12.82 -18.31 -16.18
N LEU A 574 12.86 -19.26 -17.12
CA LEU A 574 11.66 -19.83 -17.75
C LEU A 574 10.74 -20.49 -16.72
N LYS A 575 11.30 -21.33 -15.82
CA LYS A 575 10.54 -21.96 -14.73
C LYS A 575 9.96 -20.92 -13.77
N LEU A 576 10.71 -19.87 -13.45
CA LEU A 576 10.31 -18.79 -12.55
C LEU A 576 9.17 -17.96 -13.15
N ARG A 577 9.31 -17.48 -14.40
CA ARG A 577 8.25 -16.76 -15.13
C ARG A 577 6.99 -17.61 -15.32
N PHE A 578 7.12 -18.91 -15.62
CA PHE A 578 5.97 -19.81 -15.70
C PHE A 578 5.26 -19.96 -14.35
N SER A 579 6.01 -20.19 -13.27
CA SER A 579 5.48 -20.30 -11.90
C SER A 579 4.77 -19.01 -11.45
N HIS A 580 5.32 -17.85 -11.82
CA HIS A 580 4.74 -16.52 -11.59
C HIS A 580 3.38 -16.36 -12.31
N SER A 581 3.33 -16.68 -13.60
CA SER A 581 2.11 -16.63 -14.41
C SER A 581 1.00 -17.55 -13.86
N VAL A 582 1.36 -18.79 -13.51
CA VAL A 582 0.44 -19.78 -12.93
C VAL A 582 -0.09 -19.36 -11.55
N GLN A 583 0.71 -18.69 -10.71
CA GLN A 583 0.27 -18.21 -9.39
C GLN A 583 -0.62 -16.96 -9.46
N ASN A 584 -0.44 -16.11 -10.48
CA ASN A 584 -1.19 -14.85 -10.61
C ASN A 584 -2.54 -15.02 -11.37
N SER A 585 -2.62 -15.88 -12.39
CA SER A 585 -3.85 -16.07 -13.19
C SER A 585 -4.89 -16.97 -12.50
N GLU A 586 -6.18 -16.67 -12.63
CA GLU A 586 -7.26 -17.54 -12.10
C GLU A 586 -7.47 -18.82 -12.95
N ARG A 587 -7.15 -18.78 -14.25
CA ARG A 587 -6.95 -20.00 -15.05
C ARG A 587 -5.66 -20.71 -14.64
N GLY A 588 -4.59 -19.96 -14.35
CA GLY A 588 -3.35 -20.47 -13.78
C GLY A 588 -3.55 -21.30 -12.51
N LYS A 589 -4.27 -20.76 -11.52
CA LYS A 589 -4.62 -21.46 -10.27
C LYS A 589 -5.39 -22.77 -10.52
N LYS A 590 -6.32 -22.78 -11.49
CA LYS A 590 -7.06 -23.99 -11.90
C LYS A 590 -6.14 -25.03 -12.55
N ILE A 591 -5.21 -24.61 -13.41
CA ILE A 591 -4.20 -25.48 -14.05
C ILE A 591 -3.22 -26.03 -13.00
N GLY A 592 -2.73 -25.19 -12.07
CA GLY A 592 -1.85 -25.63 -10.98
C GLY A 592 -2.53 -26.64 -10.05
N ALA A 593 -3.80 -26.41 -9.70
CA ALA A 593 -4.60 -27.39 -8.96
C ALA A 593 -4.77 -28.70 -9.73
N ALA A 594 -5.07 -28.63 -11.04
CA ALA A 594 -5.16 -29.81 -11.90
C ALA A 594 -3.83 -30.59 -11.94
N VAL A 595 -2.70 -29.93 -12.18
CA VAL A 595 -1.36 -30.54 -12.16
C VAL A 595 -1.07 -31.20 -10.81
N ILE A 596 -1.39 -30.56 -9.68
CA ILE A 596 -1.19 -31.14 -8.34
C ILE A 596 -2.10 -32.36 -8.12
N THR A 597 -3.35 -32.34 -8.59
CA THR A 597 -4.22 -33.53 -8.53
C THR A 597 -3.74 -34.65 -9.44
N THR A 598 -3.31 -34.37 -10.67
CA THR A 598 -2.70 -35.35 -11.58
C THR A 598 -1.42 -35.94 -11.00
N SER A 599 -0.53 -35.13 -10.41
CA SER A 599 0.65 -35.63 -9.70
C SER A 599 0.28 -36.54 -8.53
N ARG A 600 -0.75 -36.18 -7.75
CA ARG A 600 -1.24 -37.03 -6.64
C ARG A 600 -1.82 -38.35 -7.17
N SER A 601 -2.60 -38.32 -8.24
CA SER A 601 -3.12 -39.52 -8.90
C SER A 601 -2.01 -40.39 -9.48
N VAL A 602 -1.01 -39.81 -10.17
CA VAL A 602 0.15 -40.55 -10.71
C VAL A 602 0.99 -41.18 -9.60
N VAL A 603 1.17 -40.52 -8.45
CA VAL A 603 1.85 -41.09 -7.26
C VAL A 603 1.00 -42.20 -6.61
N GLN A 604 -0.33 -42.06 -6.57
CA GLN A 604 -1.23 -43.12 -6.07
C GLN A 604 -1.27 -44.34 -7.01
N THR A 605 -1.35 -44.14 -8.33
CA THR A 605 -1.20 -45.19 -9.34
C THR A 605 0.19 -45.82 -9.27
N GLY A 606 1.26 -45.03 -9.05
CA GLY A 606 2.61 -45.53 -8.82
C GLY A 606 2.72 -46.42 -7.59
N LYS A 607 2.03 -46.08 -6.48
CA LYS A 607 1.92 -46.97 -5.30
C LYS A 607 1.13 -48.25 -5.60
N ALA A 608 0.06 -48.17 -6.38
CA ALA A 608 -0.74 -49.35 -6.75
C ALA A 608 0.04 -50.30 -7.69
N VAL A 609 0.76 -49.77 -8.67
CA VAL A 609 1.64 -50.55 -9.58
C VAL A 609 2.85 -51.10 -8.82
N GLY A 610 3.40 -50.36 -7.85
CA GLY A 610 4.56 -50.76 -7.05
C GLY A 610 4.35 -51.99 -6.14
N GLN A 611 3.13 -52.52 -6.02
CA GLN A 611 2.84 -53.80 -5.36
C GLN A 611 2.73 -54.98 -6.34
N SER A 612 2.92 -54.74 -7.65
CA SER A 612 2.87 -55.76 -8.70
C SER A 612 4.25 -56.00 -9.33
N VAL A 613 4.58 -57.27 -9.53
CA VAL A 613 5.92 -57.80 -9.81
C VAL A 613 6.59 -57.20 -11.05
N GLY A 614 7.70 -56.47 -10.82
CA GLY A 614 8.93 -56.58 -11.61
C GLY A 614 8.91 -56.24 -13.11
N GLY A 615 8.95 -54.95 -13.46
CA GLY A 615 9.33 -54.51 -14.81
C GLY A 615 9.10 -53.02 -15.12
N VAL A 616 9.86 -52.49 -16.08
CA VAL A 616 9.62 -51.20 -16.76
C VAL A 616 9.59 -49.93 -15.87
N LEU A 617 10.77 -49.48 -15.41
CA LEU A 617 10.94 -48.13 -14.82
C LEU A 617 11.52 -47.09 -15.80
N THR A 618 11.72 -47.44 -17.07
CA THR A 618 12.31 -46.56 -18.11
C THR A 618 11.29 -45.68 -18.84
N SER A 619 10.02 -46.10 -18.93
CA SER A 619 9.01 -45.44 -19.77
C SER A 619 8.61 -44.03 -19.27
N ALA A 620 8.47 -43.84 -17.95
CA ALA A 620 7.95 -42.60 -17.37
C ALA A 620 8.84 -41.36 -17.63
N LYS A 621 10.16 -41.53 -17.77
CA LYS A 621 11.07 -40.43 -18.14
C LYS A 621 10.91 -40.01 -19.60
N SER A 622 10.63 -40.95 -20.50
CA SER A 622 10.44 -40.70 -21.93
C SER A 622 9.11 -39.96 -22.22
N ALA A 623 8.05 -40.30 -21.49
CA ALA A 623 6.75 -39.62 -21.64
C ALA A 623 6.84 -38.11 -21.31
N MET A 624 7.59 -37.74 -20.27
CA MET A 624 7.75 -36.33 -19.89
C MET A 624 8.63 -35.55 -20.89
N SER A 625 9.75 -36.12 -21.37
CA SER A 625 10.57 -35.44 -22.39
C SER A 625 9.84 -35.29 -23.73
N SER A 626 9.06 -36.29 -24.14
CA SER A 626 8.22 -36.25 -25.35
C SER A 626 7.12 -35.17 -25.28
N TRP A 627 6.50 -34.99 -24.11
CA TRP A 627 5.48 -33.95 -23.95
C TRP A 627 6.06 -32.54 -24.01
N PHE A 628 7.23 -32.31 -23.40
CA PHE A 628 7.95 -31.03 -23.50
C PHE A 628 8.50 -30.75 -24.91
N SER A 629 8.97 -31.76 -25.66
CA SER A 629 9.46 -31.55 -27.03
C SER A 629 8.33 -31.29 -28.04
N THR A 630 7.15 -31.89 -27.84
CA THR A 630 5.96 -31.63 -28.67
C THR A 630 5.48 -30.19 -28.56
N LEU A 631 5.70 -29.54 -27.40
CA LEU A 631 5.32 -28.15 -27.15
C LEU A 631 6.36 -27.12 -27.67
N ALA A 632 7.47 -27.59 -28.27
CA ALA A 632 8.60 -26.77 -28.71
C ALA A 632 8.80 -26.73 -30.24
N GLN A 633 7.84 -27.22 -31.03
CA GLN A 633 7.90 -27.18 -32.50
C GLN A 633 7.04 -26.05 -33.08
N PRO A 634 7.59 -25.16 -33.92
CA PRO A 634 6.79 -24.25 -34.74
C PRO A 634 5.92 -25.03 -35.73
N ALA A 635 4.66 -24.65 -35.89
CA ALA A 635 3.75 -25.29 -36.82
C ALA A 635 4.16 -24.98 -38.28
N LEU A 636 4.61 -26.00 -39.01
CA LEU A 636 4.88 -25.89 -40.45
C LEU A 636 3.56 -25.83 -41.24
N LEU A 637 3.47 -24.86 -42.14
CA LEU A 637 2.32 -24.65 -43.02
C LEU A 637 2.10 -25.84 -43.97
N ALA A 638 0.97 -26.54 -43.80
CA ALA A 638 0.49 -27.55 -44.74
C ALA A 638 -0.55 -26.94 -45.68
N THR A 639 -0.19 -26.73 -46.95
CA THR A 639 -1.14 -26.35 -48.01
C THR A 639 -2.14 -27.47 -48.30
N PRO A 640 -3.42 -27.16 -48.58
CA PRO A 640 -4.45 -28.19 -48.77
C PRO A 640 -4.27 -28.97 -50.07
N ALA A 641 -4.25 -30.30 -49.97
CA ALA A 641 -4.30 -31.22 -51.11
C ALA A 641 -5.76 -31.62 -51.43
N ALA A 642 -6.04 -31.87 -52.71
CA ALA A 642 -7.41 -32.03 -53.22
C ALA A 642 -8.08 -33.37 -52.87
N SER A 643 -9.41 -33.38 -52.91
CA SER A 643 -10.25 -34.57 -52.79
C SER A 643 -10.16 -35.47 -54.03
N PRO A 644 -10.29 -36.81 -53.90
CA PRO A 644 -10.30 -37.71 -55.05
C PRO A 644 -11.68 -37.80 -55.73
N GLU A 645 -11.73 -37.63 -57.04
CA GLU A 645 -12.93 -37.92 -57.85
C GLU A 645 -13.00 -39.40 -58.31
N PRO A 646 -14.22 -39.94 -58.53
CA PRO A 646 -14.43 -41.28 -59.07
C PRO A 646 -14.23 -41.32 -60.61
N GLN A 647 -14.12 -42.53 -61.15
CA GLN A 647 -13.79 -42.76 -62.57
C GLN A 647 -15.00 -42.74 -63.53
N SER A 648 -14.67 -42.64 -64.83
CA SER A 648 -15.46 -43.00 -66.03
C SER A 648 -16.35 -41.90 -66.66
N PRO A 649 -16.57 -41.90 -68.00
CA PRO A 649 -15.64 -42.32 -69.07
C PRO A 649 -15.63 -41.44 -70.35
N THR A 650 -14.58 -41.62 -71.18
CA THR A 650 -14.43 -41.40 -72.65
C THR A 650 -14.83 -40.08 -73.35
N GLU A 651 -13.95 -39.62 -74.26
CA GLU A 651 -14.19 -38.85 -75.51
C GLU A 651 -15.13 -37.62 -75.52
N ALA A 652 -14.57 -36.43 -75.80
CA ALA A 652 -14.49 -35.89 -77.18
C ALA A 652 -13.86 -34.48 -77.22
N LYS A 653 -13.30 -34.10 -78.38
CA LYS A 653 -12.82 -32.75 -78.75
C LYS A 653 -13.81 -32.08 -79.72
N PRO A 654 -13.80 -30.74 -79.96
CA PRO A 654 -12.63 -29.91 -80.30
C PRO A 654 -11.83 -29.27 -79.15
#